data_AF-A0A9P6LNM0-F1
#
_entry.id   AF-A0A9P6LNM0-F1
#
_cell.length_a   1.000
_cell.length_b   1.000
_cell.length_c   1.000
_cell.angle_alpha   90.00
_cell.angle_beta   90.00
_cell.angle_gamma   90.00
#
_symmetry.space_group_name_H-M   'P 1'
#
loop_
_entity.id
_entity.type
_entity.pdbx_description
1 polymer ?
#
loop_
_entity_poly.entity_id
_entity_poly.type
_entity_poly.pdbx_seq_one_letter_code
_entity_poly.pdbx_strand_id
1 'polypeptide(L)'
;MSSHSEHTLSEVPTRVDELPPDLLALRTSNAEKGVNILAQTPSRPFSYREDETVYAKFTPKRKALITAIVSFGGLGINLAALLVLSALPEVATAFNTTGTVINYSNALFLLIMGIGVLFWGPLSQVYGRKWVFVSSTVLFCAFSLATAVSPNLAAFFIFRSITAFGGTCFLVVGSSCLSDVYRPTERGTALGWFLGGTLIGPAFGPFLGGVIVTYSTWESLFWFQGALGGVAMILAIAFLPETSHGKWSEELEGLSAKEKVAQVWEWTNPFRVISLFRYPKILIVLGSGKFRHGADSAMFNAGIAASSIMWNMQVLLTPVRYVINPRFNLTSPLQSGFFFLAPGTGYLIGTFFGGPFADHTVKKWIKKRGKRVPEDRLRSAFIAMGLVIPGSAIIYGWAIDKAKGGIPLPVIMMFTQGLAQMICFPCLNSYCLDVFRDRASEVMASNYFIRYTVAAIATAVCLPGVQGIGVGWFSTRIKTHKILSAFSTSAPNTMAKSVESQQDGRPSINIRPATLDDTQAIAELGCHVFSVTFGHSVEPHELKAFLDESYSLEAVAKDLSDPNKDTILATDLEGDILGFAMLTRGSTEPCVADLEATVELQRIYLYPKAHGTGTAKALADRLEDMAREQGFKNIWLGVWEENFRARKAYEKWGYKRVGTHDFVVGSVVQTDDILTKQL
;
A
#
# COMPACT_ATOMS: atom_id res chain seq x y z
N MET A 1 54.35 26.60 -19.67
CA MET A 1 53.27 27.13 -20.53
C MET A 1 52.72 25.94 -21.31
N SER A 2 52.00 25.02 -20.66
CA SER A 2 50.52 25.00 -20.49
C SER A 2 49.73 25.15 -21.79
N SER A 3 49.40 24.02 -22.41
CA SER A 3 48.27 23.88 -23.33
C SER A 3 47.24 22.97 -22.66
N HIS A 4 46.25 23.57 -22.00
CA HIS A 4 45.06 22.86 -21.52
C HIS A 4 44.04 22.80 -22.65
N SER A 5 43.72 21.59 -23.12
CA SER A 5 42.54 21.32 -23.94
C SER A 5 41.34 21.04 -23.04
N GLU A 6 40.28 21.82 -23.23
CA GLU A 6 38.97 21.64 -22.61
C GLU A 6 38.36 20.29 -23.03
N HIS A 7 38.01 19.45 -22.05
CA HIS A 7 37.10 18.33 -22.27
C HIS A 7 35.67 18.80 -21.95
N THR A 8 34.90 19.04 -23.00
CA THR A 8 33.44 19.17 -22.98
C THR A 8 32.81 17.86 -22.49
N LEU A 9 31.90 17.96 -21.51
CA LEU A 9 31.00 16.89 -21.08
C LEU A 9 30.17 16.41 -22.27
N SER A 10 30.50 15.23 -22.80
CA SER A 10 29.73 14.59 -23.87
C SER A 10 28.41 14.03 -23.35
N GLU A 11 27.40 14.20 -24.18
CA GLU A 11 25.97 13.90 -24.04
C GLU A 11 25.65 12.46 -23.56
N VAL A 12 24.62 12.34 -22.73
CA VAL A 12 23.98 11.05 -22.41
C VAL A 12 23.11 10.64 -23.61
N PRO A 13 23.24 9.41 -24.17
CA PRO A 13 22.48 9.01 -25.35
C PRO A 13 20.97 8.97 -25.04
N THR A 14 20.16 9.58 -25.90
CA THR A 14 18.69 9.66 -25.75
C THR A 14 17.94 8.83 -26.80
N ARG A 15 18.64 8.06 -27.65
CA ARG A 15 18.05 7.16 -28.65
C ARG A 15 18.59 5.73 -28.55
N VAL A 16 17.73 4.78 -28.90
CA VAL A 16 17.94 3.33 -28.79
C VAL A 16 19.03 2.82 -29.73
N ASP A 17 19.26 3.50 -30.85
CA ASP A 17 20.15 3.06 -31.92
C ASP A 17 21.65 3.26 -31.60
N GLU A 18 21.95 3.86 -30.43
CA GLU A 18 23.31 4.19 -29.97
C GLU A 18 23.81 3.30 -28.82
N LEU A 19 23.04 2.28 -28.41
CA LEU A 19 23.40 1.36 -27.32
C LEU A 19 24.24 0.17 -27.82
N PRO A 20 25.29 -0.27 -27.08
CA PRO A 20 26.11 -1.42 -27.45
C PRO A 20 25.30 -2.73 -27.54
N PRO A 21 25.63 -3.64 -28.48
CA PRO A 21 24.92 -4.91 -28.69
C PRO A 21 24.80 -5.79 -27.43
N ASP A 22 25.79 -5.72 -26.55
CA ASP A 22 25.89 -6.54 -25.34
C ASP A 22 24.82 -6.19 -24.29
N LEU A 23 24.36 -4.94 -24.28
CA LEU A 23 23.26 -4.46 -23.42
C LEU A 23 21.88 -4.86 -23.96
N LEU A 24 21.74 -5.03 -25.27
CA LEU A 24 20.54 -5.57 -25.91
C LEU A 24 20.39 -7.08 -25.64
N ALA A 25 21.50 -7.82 -25.58
CA ALA A 25 21.53 -9.26 -25.28
C ALA A 25 21.17 -9.59 -23.81
N LEU A 26 21.43 -8.68 -22.86
CA LEU A 26 21.07 -8.86 -21.45
C LEU A 26 19.55 -8.87 -21.19
N ARG A 27 18.73 -8.34 -22.10
CA ARG A 27 17.26 -8.38 -21.97
C ARG A 27 16.64 -9.72 -22.39
N THR A 28 17.25 -10.47 -23.30
CA THR A 28 16.66 -11.71 -23.83
C THR A 28 16.89 -12.91 -22.91
N SER A 29 17.99 -12.93 -22.14
CA SER A 29 18.35 -14.00 -21.20
C SER A 29 17.40 -14.13 -20.00
N ASN A 30 16.80 -13.03 -19.54
CA ASN A 30 15.88 -13.05 -18.40
C ASN A 30 14.47 -13.61 -18.73
N ALA A 31 14.20 -13.95 -19.99
CA ALA A 31 12.94 -14.56 -20.41
C ALA A 31 12.91 -16.09 -20.28
N GLU A 32 14.05 -16.77 -20.07
CA GLU A 32 14.14 -18.24 -20.12
C GLU A 32 14.54 -18.95 -18.82
N LYS A 33 14.74 -18.22 -17.71
CA LYS A 33 14.92 -18.84 -16.39
C LYS A 33 13.73 -18.45 -15.53
N GLY A 34 13.08 -19.42 -14.89
CA GLY A 34 11.91 -19.28 -14.03
C GLY A 34 12.15 -18.41 -12.79
N VAL A 35 12.31 -17.11 -13.02
CA VAL A 35 12.64 -16.07 -12.06
C VAL A 35 11.34 -15.39 -11.63
N ASN A 36 11.03 -15.49 -10.33
CA ASN A 36 10.05 -14.73 -9.56
C ASN A 36 8.80 -14.21 -10.31
N ILE A 37 7.65 -14.84 -10.05
CA ILE A 37 6.30 -14.45 -10.52
C ILE A 37 5.84 -13.06 -9.99
N LEU A 38 6.72 -12.31 -9.35
CA LEU A 38 6.48 -10.95 -8.89
C LEU A 38 7.59 -10.06 -9.44
N ALA A 39 7.54 -9.77 -10.74
CA ALA A 39 8.26 -8.63 -11.28
C ALA A 39 7.81 -7.40 -10.47
N GLN A 40 8.69 -6.92 -9.59
CA GLN A 40 8.55 -5.59 -9.01
C GLN A 40 8.36 -4.65 -10.19
N THR A 41 7.27 -3.91 -10.20
CA THR A 41 7.20 -2.67 -10.98
C THR A 41 8.53 -1.97 -10.76
N PRO A 42 9.25 -1.47 -11.80
CA PRO A 42 10.41 -0.64 -11.55
C PRO A 42 9.94 0.53 -10.69
N SER A 43 10.10 0.39 -9.37
CA SER A 43 9.96 1.47 -8.44
C SER A 43 11.15 2.32 -8.82
N ARG A 44 10.89 3.37 -9.60
CA ARG A 44 11.81 4.50 -9.58
C ARG A 44 12.09 4.72 -8.11
N PRO A 45 13.36 4.64 -7.66
CA PRO A 45 13.66 4.83 -6.25
C PRO A 45 12.95 6.11 -5.85
N PHE A 46 12.25 6.10 -4.72
CA PHE A 46 11.66 7.28 -4.10
C PHE A 46 12.82 8.23 -3.73
N SER A 47 13.48 8.79 -4.73
CA SER A 47 14.44 9.84 -4.57
C SER A 47 13.59 11.06 -4.28
N TYR A 48 13.67 11.54 -3.05
CA TYR A 48 13.03 12.75 -2.55
C TYR A 48 13.48 14.05 -3.28
N ARG A 49 14.01 13.92 -4.50
CA ARG A 49 14.26 15.00 -5.45
C ARG A 49 13.24 14.88 -6.59
N GLU A 50 11.97 15.11 -6.29
CA GLU A 50 11.09 15.67 -7.32
C GLU A 50 11.52 17.12 -7.46
N ASP A 51 12.12 17.49 -8.58
CA ASP A 51 12.45 18.89 -8.87
C ASP A 51 11.19 19.74 -8.63
N GLU A 52 11.27 20.77 -7.78
CA GLU A 52 10.12 21.62 -7.42
C GLU A 52 9.40 22.22 -8.64
N THR A 53 10.09 22.27 -9.78
CA THR A 53 9.62 22.69 -11.10
C THR A 53 8.45 21.85 -11.61
N VAL A 54 8.37 20.57 -11.25
CA VAL A 54 7.30 19.64 -11.66
C VAL A 54 5.94 20.12 -11.13
N TYR A 55 5.91 20.57 -9.88
CA TYR A 55 4.70 21.09 -9.23
C TYR A 55 4.36 22.54 -9.62
N ALA A 56 5.30 23.27 -10.23
CA ALA A 56 5.11 24.65 -10.69
C ALA A 56 4.40 24.72 -12.06
N LYS A 57 4.19 23.58 -12.74
CA LYS A 57 3.55 23.50 -14.09
C LYS A 57 2.14 24.11 -14.15
N PHE A 58 1.41 24.13 -13.03
CA PHE A 58 0.02 24.60 -12.99
C PHE A 58 -0.15 25.77 -12.03
N THR A 59 -0.85 26.82 -12.48
CA THR A 59 -1.22 27.95 -11.63
C THR A 59 -2.21 27.53 -10.55
N PRO A 60 -2.25 28.20 -9.37
CA PRO A 60 -3.15 27.83 -8.27
C PRO A 60 -4.62 27.73 -8.68
N LYS A 61 -5.10 28.63 -9.55
CA LYS A 61 -6.46 28.60 -10.11
C LYS A 61 -6.72 27.33 -10.94
N ARG A 62 -5.73 26.91 -11.73
CA ARG A 62 -5.83 25.69 -12.54
C ARG A 62 -5.79 24.44 -11.67
N LYS A 63 -4.99 24.41 -10.61
CA LYS A 63 -4.98 23.32 -9.62
C LYS A 63 -6.35 23.19 -8.92
N ALA A 64 -6.94 24.32 -8.52
CA ALA A 64 -8.28 24.35 -7.93
C ALA A 64 -9.35 23.85 -8.91
N LEU A 65 -9.27 24.24 -10.18
CA LEU A 65 -10.18 23.75 -11.23
C LEU A 65 -10.05 22.23 -11.43
N ILE A 66 -8.82 21.69 -11.49
CA ILE A 66 -8.58 20.24 -11.56
C ILE A 66 -9.22 19.55 -10.37
N THR A 67 -9.00 20.08 -9.16
CA THR A 67 -9.60 19.56 -7.92
C THR A 67 -11.12 19.54 -8.01
N ALA A 68 -11.75 20.62 -8.46
CA ALA A 68 -13.20 20.69 -8.61
C ALA A 68 -13.74 19.62 -9.59
N ILE A 69 -13.08 19.41 -10.73
CA ILE A 69 -13.50 18.43 -11.74
C ILE A 69 -13.40 17.00 -11.18
N VAL A 70 -12.27 16.63 -10.59
CA VAL A 70 -12.11 15.27 -10.04
C VAL A 70 -13.05 15.04 -8.85
N SER A 71 -13.29 16.07 -8.03
CA SER A 71 -14.24 16.03 -6.92
C SER A 71 -15.68 15.85 -7.42
N PHE A 72 -16.05 16.51 -8.51
CA PHE A 72 -17.36 16.38 -9.13
C PHE A 72 -17.60 14.97 -9.69
N GLY A 73 -16.59 14.37 -10.34
CA GLY A 73 -16.66 12.95 -10.72
C GLY A 73 -16.83 12.03 -9.51
N GLY A 74 -16.03 12.26 -8.47
CA GLY A 74 -16.12 11.51 -7.20
C GLY A 74 -17.49 11.63 -6.51
N LEU A 75 -18.11 12.81 -6.56
CA LEU A 75 -19.49 13.03 -6.15
C LEU A 75 -20.45 12.18 -6.99
N GLY A 76 -20.33 12.22 -8.32
CA GLY A 76 -21.21 11.51 -9.25
C GLY A 76 -21.32 10.00 -8.98
N ILE A 77 -20.19 9.31 -8.78
CA ILE A 77 -20.18 7.87 -8.48
C ILE A 77 -20.76 7.55 -7.09
N ASN A 78 -20.43 8.34 -6.06
CA ASN A 78 -20.98 8.10 -4.73
C ASN A 78 -22.48 8.39 -4.66
N LEU A 79 -22.94 9.39 -5.41
CA LEU A 79 -24.36 9.70 -5.55
C LEU A 79 -25.08 8.56 -6.30
N ALA A 80 -24.51 8.07 -7.40
CA ALA A 80 -25.04 6.96 -8.20
C ALA A 80 -25.31 5.68 -7.38
N ALA A 81 -24.40 5.35 -6.46
CA ALA A 81 -24.55 4.20 -5.58
C ALA A 81 -25.74 4.35 -4.61
N LEU A 82 -26.16 5.56 -4.26
CA LEU A 82 -27.06 5.81 -3.14
C LEU A 82 -28.41 6.43 -3.54
N LEU A 83 -28.53 7.02 -4.73
CA LEU A 83 -29.78 7.56 -5.27
C LEU A 83 -30.91 6.52 -5.31
N VAL A 84 -30.57 5.27 -5.65
CA VAL A 84 -31.57 4.20 -5.79
C VAL A 84 -32.18 3.82 -4.44
N LEU A 85 -31.48 4.03 -3.31
CA LEU A 85 -31.89 3.53 -1.98
C LEU A 85 -33.29 3.98 -1.54
N SER A 86 -33.68 5.20 -1.91
CA SER A 86 -35.01 5.74 -1.62
C SER A 86 -36.11 5.21 -2.53
N ALA A 87 -35.76 4.67 -3.70
CA ALA A 87 -36.68 4.25 -4.76
C ALA A 87 -36.76 2.73 -4.96
N LEU A 88 -36.19 1.95 -4.03
CA LEU A 88 -36.21 0.48 -4.11
C LEU A 88 -37.60 -0.10 -4.34
N PRO A 89 -38.66 0.34 -3.62
CA PRO A 89 -40.00 -0.20 -3.84
C PRO A 89 -40.53 0.05 -5.25
N GLU A 90 -40.33 1.25 -5.79
CA GLU A 90 -40.79 1.64 -7.12
C GLU A 90 -40.09 0.84 -8.22
N VAL A 91 -38.77 0.67 -8.11
CA VAL A 91 -37.99 -0.17 -9.05
C VAL A 91 -38.40 -1.65 -8.92
N ALA A 92 -38.68 -2.13 -7.71
CA ALA A 92 -39.12 -3.51 -7.49
C ALA A 92 -40.49 -3.76 -8.14
N THR A 93 -41.43 -2.81 -8.03
CA THR A 93 -42.73 -2.90 -8.70
C THR A 93 -42.60 -2.85 -10.22
N ALA A 94 -41.74 -1.98 -10.77
CA ALA A 94 -41.54 -1.88 -12.22
C ALA A 94 -41.04 -3.19 -12.86
N PHE A 95 -40.19 -3.94 -12.16
CA PHE A 95 -39.67 -5.23 -12.64
C PHE A 95 -40.42 -6.46 -12.10
N ASN A 96 -41.57 -6.28 -11.44
CA ASN A 96 -42.34 -7.36 -10.79
C ASN A 96 -41.47 -8.26 -9.89
N THR A 97 -40.65 -7.64 -9.04
CA THR A 97 -39.72 -8.33 -8.13
C THR A 97 -39.82 -7.78 -6.70
N THR A 98 -38.93 -8.23 -5.82
CA THR A 98 -38.87 -7.77 -4.42
C THR A 98 -37.78 -6.73 -4.22
N GLY A 99 -37.95 -5.85 -3.23
CA GLY A 99 -36.92 -4.87 -2.86
C GLY A 99 -35.59 -5.52 -2.48
N THR A 100 -35.61 -6.73 -1.91
CA THR A 100 -34.41 -7.51 -1.61
C THR A 100 -33.60 -7.83 -2.88
N VAL A 101 -34.27 -8.21 -3.97
CA VAL A 101 -33.60 -8.49 -5.25
C VAL A 101 -32.98 -7.22 -5.83
N ILE A 102 -33.71 -6.09 -5.84
CA ILE A 102 -33.14 -4.81 -6.29
C ILE A 102 -31.97 -4.37 -5.40
N ASN A 103 -32.02 -4.65 -4.09
CA ASN A 103 -30.91 -4.35 -3.18
C ASN A 103 -29.67 -5.21 -3.49
N TYR A 104 -29.81 -6.43 -3.99
CA TYR A 104 -28.67 -7.19 -4.51
C TYR A 104 -28.00 -6.52 -5.71
N SER A 105 -28.74 -5.77 -6.52
CA SER A 105 -28.13 -4.91 -7.56
C SER A 105 -27.20 -3.87 -6.94
N ASN A 106 -27.59 -3.29 -5.79
CA ASN A 106 -26.73 -2.33 -5.09
C ASN A 106 -25.50 -2.99 -4.45
N ALA A 107 -25.66 -4.20 -3.89
CA ALA A 107 -24.53 -5.00 -3.42
C ALA A 107 -23.55 -5.32 -4.55
N LEU A 108 -24.06 -5.73 -5.72
CA LEU A 108 -23.25 -5.97 -6.91
C LEU A 108 -22.55 -4.69 -7.39
N PHE A 109 -23.24 -3.55 -7.37
CA PHE A 109 -22.65 -2.25 -7.70
C PHE A 109 -21.40 -1.97 -6.83
N LEU A 110 -21.51 -2.13 -5.51
CA LEU A 110 -20.37 -1.96 -4.59
C LEU A 110 -19.25 -2.98 -4.84
N LEU A 111 -19.58 -4.24 -5.12
CA LEU A 111 -18.58 -5.27 -5.42
C LEU A 111 -17.78 -4.92 -6.67
N ILE A 112 -18.47 -4.51 -7.74
CA ILE A 112 -17.84 -4.10 -8.99
C ILE A 112 -17.01 -2.81 -8.79
N MET A 113 -17.43 -1.91 -7.89
CA MET A 113 -16.57 -0.79 -7.49
C MET A 113 -15.27 -1.28 -6.85
N GLY A 114 -15.33 -2.26 -5.95
CA GLY A 114 -14.14 -2.86 -5.37
C GLY A 114 -13.18 -3.41 -6.44
N ILE A 115 -13.72 -4.21 -7.37
CA ILE A 115 -12.95 -4.79 -8.48
C ILE A 115 -12.36 -3.70 -9.37
N GLY A 116 -13.13 -2.66 -9.69
CA GLY A 116 -12.68 -1.54 -10.53
C GLY A 116 -11.43 -0.84 -9.99
N VAL A 117 -11.26 -0.76 -8.67
CA VAL A 117 -10.07 -0.13 -8.06
C VAL A 117 -8.77 -0.81 -8.49
N LEU A 118 -8.82 -2.13 -8.70
CA LEU A 118 -7.65 -2.94 -9.09
C LEU A 118 -7.17 -2.64 -10.51
N PHE A 119 -8.09 -2.23 -11.41
CA PHE A 119 -7.77 -1.99 -12.82
C PHE A 119 -7.42 -0.53 -13.09
N TRP A 120 -8.22 0.41 -12.60
CA TRP A 120 -8.06 1.83 -12.95
C TRP A 120 -6.77 2.45 -12.41
N GLY A 121 -6.26 1.97 -11.27
CA GLY A 121 -5.00 2.43 -10.69
C GLY A 121 -3.81 2.21 -11.64
N PRO A 122 -3.44 0.96 -11.93
CA PRO A 122 -2.37 0.64 -12.88
C PRO A 122 -2.61 1.20 -14.29
N LEU A 123 -3.84 1.12 -14.80
CA LEU A 123 -4.17 1.60 -16.15
C LEU A 123 -3.87 3.11 -16.31
N SER A 124 -4.10 3.89 -15.26
CA SER A 124 -3.81 5.33 -15.25
C SER A 124 -2.32 5.67 -15.18
N GLN A 125 -1.46 4.73 -14.78
CA GLN A 125 0.00 4.89 -14.82
C GLN A 125 0.53 4.63 -16.24
N VAL A 126 -0.07 3.66 -16.94
CA VAL A 126 0.33 3.29 -18.32
C VAL A 126 -0.12 4.34 -19.34
N TYR A 127 -1.43 4.62 -19.40
CA TYR A 127 -2.01 5.45 -20.47
C TYR A 127 -2.13 6.94 -20.10
N GLY A 128 -1.73 7.32 -18.89
CA GLY A 128 -1.88 8.67 -18.34
C GLY A 128 -3.22 8.89 -17.64
N ARG A 129 -3.35 10.02 -16.93
CA ARG A 129 -4.50 10.31 -16.07
C ARG A 129 -5.68 10.84 -16.86
N LYS A 130 -5.44 11.71 -17.85
CA LYS A 130 -6.51 12.43 -18.57
C LYS A 130 -7.41 11.45 -19.33
N TRP A 131 -6.81 10.65 -20.22
CA TRP A 131 -7.58 9.81 -21.13
C TRP A 131 -8.25 8.63 -20.41
N VAL A 132 -7.64 8.12 -19.35
CA VAL A 132 -8.26 7.10 -18.50
C VAL A 132 -9.48 7.67 -17.75
N PHE A 133 -9.41 8.92 -17.27
CA PHE A 133 -10.55 9.60 -16.67
C PHE A 133 -11.66 9.89 -17.69
N VAL A 134 -11.31 10.34 -18.91
CA VAL A 134 -12.32 10.61 -19.96
C VAL A 134 -13.02 9.32 -20.39
N SER A 135 -12.28 8.25 -20.70
CA SER A 135 -12.87 6.97 -21.11
C SER A 135 -13.81 6.40 -20.04
N SER A 136 -13.47 6.58 -18.76
CA SER A 136 -14.32 6.14 -17.66
C SER A 136 -15.58 7.01 -17.50
N THR A 137 -15.50 8.33 -17.74
CA THR A 137 -16.69 9.20 -17.78
C THR A 137 -17.65 8.86 -18.91
N VAL A 138 -17.12 8.48 -20.09
CA VAL A 138 -17.94 8.01 -21.22
C VAL A 138 -18.68 6.73 -20.86
N LEU A 139 -17.98 5.74 -20.31
CA LEU A 139 -18.59 4.49 -19.84
C LEU A 139 -19.64 4.74 -18.76
N PHE A 140 -19.32 5.55 -17.75
CA PHE A 140 -20.26 5.91 -16.69
C PHE A 140 -21.51 6.59 -17.26
N CYS A 141 -21.36 7.58 -18.14
CA CYS A 141 -22.48 8.29 -18.75
C CYS A 141 -23.35 7.36 -19.60
N ALA A 142 -22.76 6.67 -20.58
CA ALA A 142 -23.48 5.82 -21.52
C ALA A 142 -24.26 4.71 -20.80
N PHE A 143 -23.65 4.02 -19.84
CA PHE A 143 -24.31 2.93 -19.12
C PHE A 143 -25.28 3.42 -18.02
N SER A 144 -25.11 4.66 -17.52
CA SER A 144 -26.15 5.30 -16.68
C SER A 144 -27.42 5.54 -17.49
N LEU A 145 -27.29 6.07 -18.72
CA LEU A 145 -28.43 6.28 -19.62
C LEU A 145 -29.04 4.93 -20.04
N ALA A 146 -28.21 3.92 -20.33
CA ALA A 146 -28.68 2.57 -20.65
C ALA A 146 -29.45 1.93 -19.48
N THR A 147 -29.05 2.20 -18.23
CA THR A 147 -29.78 1.74 -17.03
C THR A 147 -31.17 2.39 -16.95
N ALA A 148 -31.32 3.64 -17.38
CA ALA A 148 -32.62 4.33 -17.37
C ALA A 148 -33.64 3.68 -18.31
N VAL A 149 -33.17 3.10 -19.42
CA VAL A 149 -34.01 2.48 -20.46
C VAL A 149 -33.96 0.94 -20.42
N SER A 150 -33.52 0.36 -19.30
CA SER A 150 -33.31 -1.09 -19.21
C SER A 150 -34.64 -1.86 -19.35
N PRO A 151 -34.77 -2.80 -20.30
CA PRO A 151 -36.04 -3.47 -20.59
C PRO A 151 -36.36 -4.62 -19.65
N ASN A 152 -35.35 -5.17 -18.96
CA ASN A 152 -35.50 -6.30 -18.05
C ASN A 152 -34.51 -6.23 -16.88
N LEU A 153 -34.76 -7.05 -15.86
CA LEU A 153 -33.97 -7.09 -14.63
C LEU A 153 -32.49 -7.45 -14.88
N ALA A 154 -32.20 -8.35 -15.82
CA ALA A 154 -30.82 -8.74 -16.12
C ALA A 154 -30.03 -7.59 -16.75
N ALA A 155 -30.62 -6.89 -17.73
CA ALA A 155 -30.04 -5.70 -18.35
C ALA A 155 -29.82 -4.60 -17.32
N PHE A 156 -30.77 -4.40 -16.39
CA PHE A 156 -30.62 -3.46 -15.28
C PHE A 156 -29.39 -3.78 -14.42
N PHE A 157 -29.16 -5.04 -14.06
CA PHE A 157 -27.98 -5.47 -13.31
C PHE A 157 -26.67 -5.26 -14.08
N ILE A 158 -26.64 -5.64 -15.37
CA ILE A 158 -25.45 -5.54 -16.21
C ILE A 158 -25.07 -4.07 -16.44
N PHE A 159 -26.02 -3.23 -16.83
CA PHE A 159 -25.76 -1.81 -17.08
C PHE A 159 -25.33 -1.07 -15.81
N ARG A 160 -25.96 -1.37 -14.67
CA ARG A 160 -25.51 -0.83 -13.37
C ARG A 160 -24.11 -1.29 -12.99
N SER A 161 -23.77 -2.55 -13.25
CA SER A 161 -22.44 -3.09 -12.97
C SER A 161 -21.37 -2.38 -13.79
N ILE A 162 -21.60 -2.19 -15.10
CA ILE A 162 -20.66 -1.48 -15.96
C ILE A 162 -20.53 -0.01 -15.55
N THR A 163 -21.64 0.61 -15.15
CA THR A 163 -21.64 1.97 -14.60
C THR A 163 -20.78 2.08 -13.34
N ALA A 164 -20.90 1.12 -12.41
CA ALA A 164 -20.08 1.03 -11.21
C ALA A 164 -18.59 0.90 -11.55
N PHE A 165 -18.27 0.03 -12.52
CA PHE A 165 -16.90 -0.18 -12.99
C PHE A 165 -16.32 1.13 -13.53
N GLY A 166 -17.02 1.80 -14.45
CA GLY A 166 -16.60 3.08 -15.03
C GLY A 166 -16.40 4.17 -13.97
N GLY A 167 -17.40 4.40 -13.11
CA GLY A 167 -17.33 5.50 -12.15
C GLY A 167 -16.30 5.32 -11.02
N THR A 168 -15.85 4.08 -10.76
CA THR A 168 -14.79 3.83 -9.76
C THR A 168 -13.48 4.55 -10.09
N CYS A 169 -13.20 4.72 -11.38
CA CYS A 169 -12.05 5.48 -11.87
C CYS A 169 -11.97 6.88 -11.23
N PHE A 170 -13.12 7.53 -10.99
CA PHE A 170 -13.15 8.89 -10.43
C PHE A 170 -12.55 8.96 -9.01
N LEU A 171 -12.70 7.90 -8.22
CA LEU A 171 -12.16 7.85 -6.87
C LEU A 171 -10.66 7.59 -6.88
N VAL A 172 -10.22 6.62 -7.70
CA VAL A 172 -8.82 6.20 -7.76
C VAL A 172 -7.99 7.25 -8.48
N VAL A 173 -8.29 7.50 -9.76
CA VAL A 173 -7.54 8.43 -10.60
C VAL A 173 -7.68 9.86 -10.12
N GLY A 174 -8.84 10.24 -9.56
CA GLY A 174 -9.03 11.57 -8.96
C GLY A 174 -8.01 11.86 -7.85
N SER A 175 -7.78 10.89 -6.95
CA SER A 175 -6.79 11.03 -5.88
C SER A 175 -5.33 11.03 -6.40
N SER A 176 -5.06 10.28 -7.48
CA SER A 176 -3.77 10.27 -8.15
C SER A 176 -3.48 11.59 -8.86
N CYS A 177 -4.44 12.18 -9.58
CA CYS A 177 -4.31 13.50 -10.20
C CYS A 177 -3.91 14.57 -9.19
N LEU A 178 -4.50 14.56 -7.99
CA LEU A 178 -4.15 15.51 -6.94
C LEU A 178 -2.76 15.28 -6.38
N SER A 179 -2.33 14.03 -6.31
CA SER A 179 -0.97 13.68 -5.87
C SER A 179 0.07 14.19 -6.86
N ASP A 180 -0.20 14.08 -8.17
CA ASP A 180 0.69 14.54 -9.23
C ASP A 180 0.70 16.10 -9.34
N VAL A 181 -0.38 16.80 -8.94
CA VAL A 181 -0.49 18.26 -9.12
C VAL A 181 -0.05 19.07 -7.88
N TYR A 182 -0.26 18.54 -6.68
CA TYR A 182 -0.03 19.24 -5.42
C TYR A 182 1.22 18.74 -4.70
N ARG A 183 2.00 19.71 -4.19
CA ARG A 183 3.16 19.48 -3.33
C ARG A 183 2.74 18.68 -2.09
N PRO A 184 3.59 17.80 -1.53
CA PRO A 184 3.25 17.02 -0.34
C PRO A 184 2.72 17.86 0.86
N THR A 185 3.20 19.10 1.01
CA THR A 185 2.76 20.05 2.06
C THR A 185 1.34 20.60 1.86
N GLU A 186 0.89 20.75 0.62
CA GLU A 186 -0.42 21.31 0.25
C GLU A 186 -1.44 20.22 -0.14
N ARG A 187 -0.96 19.02 -0.44
CA ARG A 187 -1.74 17.87 -0.92
C ARG A 187 -2.86 17.47 0.05
N GLY A 188 -2.62 17.59 1.35
CA GLY A 188 -3.62 17.27 2.38
C GLY A 188 -4.89 18.11 2.26
N THR A 189 -4.76 19.42 2.01
CA THR A 189 -5.91 20.32 1.84
C THR A 189 -6.68 20.02 0.55
N ALA A 190 -5.97 19.75 -0.55
CA ALA A 190 -6.60 19.39 -1.83
C ALA A 190 -7.35 18.06 -1.75
N LEU A 191 -6.74 17.03 -1.14
CA LEU A 191 -7.39 15.75 -0.85
C LEU A 191 -8.59 15.93 0.09
N GLY A 192 -8.53 16.87 1.04
CA GLY A 192 -9.65 17.21 1.90
C GLY A 192 -10.87 17.73 1.13
N TRP A 193 -10.67 18.66 0.20
CA TRP A 193 -11.74 19.15 -0.69
C TRP A 193 -12.31 18.05 -1.59
N PHE A 194 -11.45 17.19 -2.13
CA PHE A 194 -11.85 16.03 -2.92
C PHE A 194 -12.71 15.05 -2.14
N LEU A 195 -12.25 14.66 -0.95
CA LEU A 195 -13.01 13.80 -0.06
C LEU A 195 -14.33 14.47 0.35
N GLY A 196 -14.32 15.76 0.65
CA GLY A 196 -15.55 16.53 0.88
C GLY A 196 -16.57 16.37 -0.24
N GLY A 197 -16.15 16.50 -1.50
CA GLY A 197 -17.00 16.26 -2.67
C GLY A 197 -17.55 14.84 -2.73
N THR A 198 -16.72 13.82 -2.49
CA THR A 198 -17.18 12.42 -2.48
C THR A 198 -18.18 12.10 -1.36
N LEU A 199 -18.07 12.79 -0.22
CA LEU A 199 -18.89 12.55 0.98
C LEU A 199 -20.23 13.27 0.97
N ILE A 200 -20.39 14.27 0.11
CA ILE A 200 -21.71 14.85 -0.20
C ILE A 200 -22.63 13.78 -0.82
N GLY A 201 -22.08 12.81 -1.56
CA GLY A 201 -22.84 11.71 -2.17
C GLY A 201 -23.67 10.94 -1.14
N PRO A 202 -23.07 10.34 -0.10
CA PRO A 202 -23.82 9.69 0.97
C PRO A 202 -24.74 10.59 1.78
N ALA A 203 -24.42 11.88 1.87
CA ALA A 203 -25.25 12.81 2.61
C ALA A 203 -26.56 13.18 1.89
N PHE A 204 -26.51 13.35 0.58
CA PHE A 204 -27.62 13.88 -0.20
C PHE A 204 -28.20 12.88 -1.21
N GLY A 205 -27.54 11.76 -1.50
CA GLY A 205 -27.97 10.77 -2.49
C GLY A 205 -29.39 10.26 -2.27
N PRO A 206 -29.68 9.59 -1.14
CA PRO A 206 -31.03 9.08 -0.88
C PRO A 206 -32.07 10.20 -0.72
N PHE A 207 -31.66 11.39 -0.27
CA PHE A 207 -32.54 12.56 -0.17
C PHE A 207 -32.97 13.04 -1.55
N LEU A 208 -32.01 13.29 -2.45
CA LEU A 208 -32.28 13.68 -3.84
C LEU A 208 -33.06 12.59 -4.57
N GLY A 209 -32.72 11.32 -4.33
CA GLY A 209 -33.46 10.19 -4.88
C GLY A 209 -34.92 10.18 -4.42
N GLY A 210 -35.18 10.47 -3.14
CA GLY A 210 -36.53 10.59 -2.59
C GLY A 210 -37.32 11.74 -3.20
N VAL A 211 -36.68 12.90 -3.42
CA VAL A 211 -37.28 14.05 -4.12
C VAL A 211 -37.65 13.68 -5.55
N ILE A 212 -36.70 13.14 -6.32
CA ILE A 212 -36.89 12.83 -7.75
C ILE A 212 -38.03 11.83 -7.92
N VAL A 213 -38.07 10.76 -7.12
CA VAL A 213 -39.12 9.71 -7.25
C VAL A 213 -40.48 10.16 -6.71
N THR A 214 -40.53 11.22 -5.89
CA THR A 214 -41.82 11.77 -5.44
C THR A 214 -42.51 12.57 -6.55
N TYR A 215 -41.73 13.26 -7.39
CA TYR A 215 -42.26 14.15 -8.44
C TYR A 215 -42.11 13.59 -9.87
N SER A 216 -41.32 12.53 -10.03
CA SER A 216 -41.02 11.90 -11.32
C SER A 216 -40.91 10.39 -11.15
N THR A 217 -40.63 9.68 -12.24
CA THR A 217 -40.50 8.23 -12.26
C THR A 217 -39.10 7.75 -11.82
N TRP A 218 -38.97 6.47 -11.50
CA TRP A 218 -37.71 5.88 -11.02
C TRP A 218 -36.57 5.94 -12.06
N GLU A 219 -36.90 5.91 -13.36
CA GLU A 219 -35.96 6.03 -14.47
C GLU A 219 -35.24 7.39 -14.44
N SER A 220 -35.92 8.43 -13.93
CA SER A 220 -35.36 9.79 -13.82
C SER A 220 -34.12 9.86 -12.94
N LEU A 221 -33.96 8.93 -11.98
CA LEU A 221 -32.74 8.81 -11.18
C LEU A 221 -31.52 8.52 -12.05
N PHE A 222 -31.69 7.66 -13.05
CA PHE A 222 -30.61 7.23 -13.95
C PHE A 222 -30.34 8.24 -15.05
N TRP A 223 -31.39 8.96 -15.52
CA TRP A 223 -31.20 10.13 -16.37
C TRP A 223 -30.42 11.23 -15.66
N PHE A 224 -30.76 11.53 -14.40
CA PHE A 224 -30.02 12.49 -13.57
C PHE A 224 -28.56 12.07 -13.36
N GLN A 225 -28.33 10.79 -13.02
CA GLN A 225 -26.99 10.22 -12.91
C GLN A 225 -26.19 10.33 -14.21
N GLY A 226 -26.82 10.01 -15.35
CA GLY A 226 -26.21 10.15 -16.67
C GLY A 226 -25.87 11.59 -17.00
N ALA A 227 -26.74 12.55 -16.67
CA ALA A 227 -26.48 13.98 -16.84
C ALA A 227 -25.27 14.45 -16.02
N LEU A 228 -25.15 14.02 -14.75
CA LEU A 228 -23.95 14.29 -13.94
C LEU A 228 -22.69 13.71 -14.59
N GLY A 229 -22.77 12.47 -15.10
CA GLY A 229 -21.70 11.85 -15.88
C GLY A 229 -21.31 12.61 -17.13
N GLY A 230 -22.30 13.11 -17.88
CA GLY A 230 -22.11 13.92 -19.09
C GLY A 230 -21.46 15.27 -18.80
N VAL A 231 -21.86 15.95 -17.72
CA VAL A 231 -21.20 17.18 -17.27
C VAL A 231 -19.76 16.90 -16.85
N ALA A 232 -19.51 15.82 -16.10
CA ALA A 232 -18.16 15.42 -15.72
C ALA A 232 -17.29 15.11 -16.95
N MET A 233 -17.86 14.44 -17.96
CA MET A 233 -17.21 14.14 -19.24
C MET A 233 -16.83 15.42 -19.99
N ILE A 234 -17.76 16.37 -20.16
CA ILE A 234 -17.50 17.64 -20.85
C ILE A 234 -16.40 18.43 -20.13
N LEU A 235 -16.49 18.52 -18.79
CA LEU A 235 -15.49 19.22 -17.98
C LEU A 235 -14.11 18.54 -18.06
N ALA A 236 -14.07 17.21 -18.03
CA ALA A 236 -12.81 16.46 -18.15
C ALA A 236 -12.17 16.65 -19.53
N ILE A 237 -12.93 16.59 -20.62
CA ILE A 237 -12.39 16.79 -21.98
C ILE A 237 -11.85 18.21 -22.15
N ALA A 238 -12.63 19.21 -21.72
CA ALA A 238 -12.33 20.62 -21.93
C ALA A 238 -11.21 21.16 -21.02
N PHE A 239 -11.20 20.78 -19.74
CA PHE A 239 -10.40 21.47 -18.72
C PHE A 239 -9.39 20.61 -17.98
N LEU A 240 -9.47 19.27 -18.03
CA LEU A 240 -8.50 18.39 -17.37
C LEU A 240 -7.25 18.21 -18.26
N PRO A 241 -6.09 18.77 -17.89
CA PRO A 241 -4.84 18.49 -18.60
C PRO A 241 -4.29 17.12 -18.21
N GLU A 242 -3.30 16.64 -18.96
CA GLU A 242 -2.51 15.49 -18.51
C GLU A 242 -1.66 15.89 -17.30
N THR A 243 -1.85 15.16 -16.19
CA THR A 243 -1.18 15.42 -14.91
C THR A 243 -0.01 14.49 -14.64
N SER A 244 0.07 13.32 -15.30
CA SER A 244 1.17 12.37 -15.09
C SER A 244 2.53 12.98 -15.45
N HIS A 245 3.56 12.71 -14.64
CA HIS A 245 4.93 13.20 -14.86
C HIS A 245 5.76 12.36 -15.84
N GLY A 246 5.31 11.15 -16.14
CA GLY A 246 5.84 10.28 -17.19
C GLY A 246 4.82 9.19 -17.51
N LYS A 247 4.79 8.71 -18.76
CA LYS A 247 3.86 7.65 -19.16
C LYS A 247 4.66 6.39 -19.47
N TRP A 248 4.26 5.26 -18.88
CA TRP A 248 4.87 3.98 -19.30
C TRP A 248 4.46 3.57 -20.72
N SER A 249 3.47 4.24 -21.31
CA SER A 249 3.18 4.09 -22.74
C SER A 249 4.36 4.46 -23.64
N GLU A 250 5.25 5.35 -23.19
CA GLU A 250 6.47 5.72 -23.93
C GLU A 250 7.45 4.54 -23.97
N GLU A 251 7.49 3.71 -22.91
CA GLU A 251 8.30 2.48 -22.86
C GLU A 251 7.71 1.35 -23.74
N LEU A 252 6.45 1.48 -24.18
CA LEU A 252 5.80 0.54 -25.10
C LEU A 252 6.08 0.89 -26.58
N GLU A 253 6.66 2.05 -26.87
CA GLU A 253 7.04 2.44 -28.23
C GLU A 253 8.17 1.53 -28.74
N GLY A 254 7.93 0.81 -29.85
CA GLY A 254 8.88 -0.16 -30.43
C GLY A 254 8.55 -1.64 -30.25
N LEU A 255 7.63 -2.01 -29.34
CA LEU A 255 7.24 -3.40 -29.11
C LEU A 255 6.12 -3.90 -30.06
N SER A 256 6.10 -5.20 -30.34
CA SER A 256 5.05 -5.87 -31.11
C SER A 256 3.70 -5.82 -30.37
N ALA A 257 2.58 -5.88 -31.10
CA ALA A 257 1.24 -5.79 -30.52
C ALA A 257 0.98 -6.87 -29.44
N LYS A 258 1.54 -8.07 -29.59
CA LYS A 258 1.43 -9.14 -28.59
C LYS A 258 2.25 -8.85 -27.33
N GLU A 259 3.46 -8.33 -27.49
CA GLU A 259 4.36 -7.96 -26.39
C GLU A 259 3.79 -6.78 -25.60
N LYS A 260 3.22 -5.79 -26.30
CA LYS A 260 2.49 -4.67 -25.68
C LYS A 260 1.36 -5.16 -24.79
N VAL A 261 0.53 -6.09 -25.28
CA VAL A 261 -0.58 -6.64 -24.49
C VAL A 261 -0.08 -7.45 -23.31
N ALA A 262 0.98 -8.26 -23.49
CA ALA A 262 1.56 -9.05 -22.41
C ALA A 262 2.15 -8.17 -21.30
N GLN A 263 2.90 -7.12 -21.66
CA GLN A 263 3.52 -6.22 -20.70
C GLN A 263 2.50 -5.34 -19.98
N VAL A 264 1.48 -4.83 -20.70
CA VAL A 264 0.36 -4.11 -20.07
C VAL A 264 -0.40 -5.03 -19.12
N TRP A 265 -0.66 -6.29 -19.51
CA TRP A 265 -1.32 -7.26 -18.63
C TRP A 265 -0.50 -7.56 -17.39
N GLU A 266 0.82 -7.68 -17.52
CA GLU A 266 1.73 -7.88 -16.41
C GLU A 266 1.70 -6.70 -15.41
N TRP A 267 1.75 -5.46 -15.92
CA TRP A 267 1.68 -4.24 -15.10
C TRP A 267 0.29 -4.02 -14.48
N THR A 268 -0.77 -4.41 -15.18
CA THR A 268 -2.17 -4.21 -14.73
C THR A 268 -2.74 -5.42 -13.97
N ASN A 269 -1.92 -6.46 -13.72
CA ASN A 269 -2.38 -7.73 -13.18
C ASN A 269 -3.04 -7.57 -11.78
N PRO A 270 -4.36 -7.78 -11.65
CA PRO A 270 -5.08 -7.63 -10.38
C PRO A 270 -4.68 -8.69 -9.34
N PHE A 271 -4.14 -9.83 -9.77
CA PHE A 271 -3.73 -10.91 -8.87
C PHE A 271 -2.52 -10.54 -8.01
N ARG A 272 -1.76 -9.50 -8.35
CA ARG A 272 -0.70 -8.95 -7.48
C ARG A 272 -1.29 -8.44 -6.17
N VAL A 273 -2.37 -7.67 -6.26
CA VAL A 273 -3.09 -7.14 -5.10
C VAL A 273 -3.75 -8.26 -4.29
N ILE A 274 -4.20 -9.32 -4.96
CA ILE A 274 -4.78 -10.50 -4.31
C ILE A 274 -3.71 -11.38 -3.64
N SER A 275 -2.50 -11.44 -4.19
CA SER A 275 -1.39 -12.22 -3.63
C SER A 275 -0.91 -11.70 -2.26
N LEU A 276 -1.14 -10.43 -1.93
CA LEU A 276 -0.96 -9.90 -0.57
C LEU A 276 -1.84 -10.63 0.47
N PHE A 277 -2.92 -11.30 0.05
CA PHE A 277 -3.79 -12.11 0.91
C PHE A 277 -3.44 -13.61 0.93
N ARG A 278 -2.36 -14.06 0.25
CA ARG A 278 -2.05 -15.48 0.03
C ARG A 278 -1.59 -16.24 1.28
N TYR A 279 -1.45 -15.60 2.44
CA TYR A 279 -1.12 -16.29 3.71
C TYR A 279 -2.40 -16.74 4.47
N PRO A 280 -2.81 -18.02 4.40
CA PRO A 280 -4.09 -18.51 4.91
C PRO A 280 -4.10 -18.71 6.43
N LYS A 281 -2.97 -18.50 7.13
CA LYS A 281 -2.88 -18.58 8.61
C LYS A 281 -3.61 -17.43 9.32
N ILE A 282 -4.25 -16.54 8.57
CA ILE A 282 -4.95 -15.34 9.02
C ILE A 282 -6.48 -15.53 9.11
N LEU A 283 -7.03 -16.62 8.54
CA LEU A 283 -8.47 -16.91 8.62
C LEU A 283 -8.92 -17.48 9.98
N ILE A 284 -7.99 -17.95 10.82
CA ILE A 284 -8.27 -18.47 12.17
C ILE A 284 -7.85 -17.44 13.22
N VAL A 285 -8.59 -16.34 13.35
CA VAL A 285 -8.42 -15.38 14.46
C VAL A 285 -9.75 -15.19 15.19
N LEU A 286 -10.23 -16.29 15.76
CA LEU A 286 -11.30 -16.30 16.77
C LEU A 286 -11.01 -17.25 17.95
N GLY A 287 -9.90 -18.01 17.95
CA GLY A 287 -9.81 -19.22 18.79
C GLY A 287 -8.62 -19.41 19.73
N SER A 288 -7.52 -18.64 19.68
CA SER A 288 -6.33 -19.05 20.48
C SER A 288 -5.46 -17.87 20.90
N GLY A 289 -5.46 -17.57 22.20
CA GLY A 289 -4.78 -16.44 22.85
C GLY A 289 -3.25 -16.53 22.93
N LYS A 290 -2.57 -16.96 21.86
CA LYS A 290 -1.10 -16.88 21.76
C LYS A 290 -0.72 -16.50 20.32
N PHE A 291 -0.54 -15.21 20.04
CA PHE A 291 -0.16 -14.73 18.71
C PHE A 291 1.13 -13.89 18.75
N ARG A 292 2.07 -14.26 17.89
CA ARG A 292 3.31 -13.55 17.57
C ARG A 292 2.98 -12.58 16.42
N HIS A 293 2.94 -11.28 16.73
CA HIS A 293 2.42 -10.21 15.88
C HIS A 293 3.52 -9.57 15.01
N GLY A 294 3.45 -9.71 13.68
CA GLY A 294 4.32 -9.05 12.69
C GLY A 294 3.62 -7.94 11.89
N ALA A 295 4.36 -7.19 11.07
CA ALA A 295 3.84 -6.06 10.26
C ALA A 295 2.65 -6.46 9.36
N ASP A 296 2.67 -7.66 8.78
CA ASP A 296 1.57 -8.18 7.94
C ASP A 296 0.26 -8.36 8.71
N SER A 297 0.34 -8.66 10.01
CA SER A 297 -0.83 -8.74 10.89
C SER A 297 -1.44 -7.37 11.21
N ALA A 298 -0.64 -6.30 11.18
CA ALA A 298 -1.13 -4.93 11.37
C ALA A 298 -1.94 -4.43 10.17
N MET A 299 -1.53 -4.79 8.93
CA MET A 299 -2.32 -4.51 7.72
C MET A 299 -3.68 -5.17 7.79
N PHE A 300 -3.72 -6.45 8.14
CA PHE A 300 -4.97 -7.21 8.21
C PHE A 300 -5.90 -6.66 9.29
N ASN A 301 -5.38 -6.34 10.47
CA ASN A 301 -6.18 -5.76 11.56
C ASN A 301 -6.70 -4.35 11.20
N ALA A 302 -5.90 -3.51 10.54
CA ALA A 302 -6.34 -2.19 10.06
C ALA A 302 -7.36 -2.29 8.92
N GLY A 303 -7.16 -3.24 8.00
CA GLY A 303 -8.09 -3.56 6.92
C GLY A 303 -9.44 -4.07 7.45
N ILE A 304 -9.44 -4.96 8.45
CA ILE A 304 -10.65 -5.40 9.15
C ILE A 304 -11.34 -4.23 9.84
N ALA A 305 -10.60 -3.40 10.59
CA ALA A 305 -11.18 -2.26 11.29
C ALA A 305 -11.81 -1.24 10.33
N ALA A 306 -11.17 -0.98 9.19
CA ALA A 306 -11.75 -0.11 8.18
C ALA A 306 -12.94 -0.73 7.44
N SER A 307 -12.91 -2.04 7.22
CA SER A 307 -14.00 -2.78 6.60
C SER A 307 -15.21 -2.89 7.53
N SER A 308 -15.01 -3.00 8.84
CA SER A 308 -16.09 -3.00 9.84
C SER A 308 -16.77 -1.63 9.96
N ILE A 309 -16.03 -0.54 9.69
CA ILE A 309 -16.61 0.80 9.52
C ILE A 309 -17.50 0.84 8.28
N MET A 310 -17.01 0.37 7.13
CA MET A 310 -17.77 0.35 5.87
C MET A 310 -19.02 -0.53 5.97
N TRP A 311 -18.94 -1.69 6.64
CA TRP A 311 -20.10 -2.53 6.93
C TRP A 311 -21.20 -1.72 7.63
N ASN A 312 -20.83 -0.99 8.67
CA ASN A 312 -21.79 -0.21 9.46
C ASN A 312 -22.31 1.02 8.73
N MET A 313 -21.51 1.61 7.85
CA MET A 313 -21.98 2.63 6.93
C MET A 313 -23.15 2.11 6.10
N GLN A 314 -23.00 0.92 5.50
CA GLN A 314 -24.05 0.35 4.65
C GLN A 314 -25.28 -0.09 5.44
N VAL A 315 -25.08 -0.60 6.67
CA VAL A 315 -26.22 -0.89 7.56
C VAL A 315 -26.97 0.39 7.94
N LEU A 316 -26.27 1.48 8.21
CA LEU A 316 -26.90 2.77 8.53
C LEU A 316 -27.65 3.34 7.32
N LEU A 317 -27.10 3.15 6.12
CA LEU A 317 -27.69 3.58 4.86
C LEU A 317 -28.73 2.59 4.31
N THR A 318 -29.13 1.59 5.09
CA THR A 318 -30.15 0.64 4.65
C THR A 318 -31.46 1.37 4.35
N PRO A 319 -32.17 1.00 3.27
CA PRO A 319 -33.41 1.65 2.86
C PRO A 319 -34.40 1.86 4.02
N VAL A 320 -34.55 3.13 4.41
CA VAL A 320 -35.44 3.59 5.49
C VAL A 320 -36.87 3.07 5.31
N ARG A 321 -37.31 2.90 4.07
CA ARG A 321 -38.63 2.38 3.72
C ARG A 321 -38.90 0.94 4.12
N TYR A 322 -37.87 0.13 4.34
CA TYR A 322 -38.03 -1.23 4.85
C TYR A 322 -37.78 -1.33 6.36
N VAL A 323 -36.99 -0.42 6.93
CA VAL A 323 -36.56 -0.48 8.34
C VAL A 323 -37.42 0.39 9.25
N ILE A 324 -37.75 1.61 8.82
CA ILE A 324 -38.41 2.65 9.62
C ILE A 324 -39.90 2.75 9.28
N ASN A 325 -40.26 2.56 8.01
CA ASN A 325 -41.65 2.69 7.55
C ASN A 325 -42.66 1.80 8.28
N PRO A 326 -42.37 0.52 8.60
CA PRO A 326 -43.32 -0.34 9.32
C PRO A 326 -43.76 0.22 10.68
N ARG A 327 -43.00 1.15 11.25
CA ARG A 327 -43.31 1.81 12.51
C ARG A 327 -44.00 3.16 12.35
N PHE A 328 -43.52 3.99 11.42
CA PHE A 328 -43.95 5.38 11.30
C PHE A 328 -44.97 5.63 10.18
N ASN A 329 -45.28 4.62 9.37
CA ASN A 329 -46.25 4.70 8.25
C ASN A 329 -46.02 5.92 7.35
N LEU A 330 -44.76 6.12 6.94
CA LEU A 330 -44.35 7.16 6.02
C LEU A 330 -45.00 6.93 4.65
N THR A 331 -45.86 7.87 4.23
CA THR A 331 -46.68 7.73 3.01
C THR A 331 -45.95 8.14 1.73
N SER A 332 -44.84 8.88 1.84
CA SER A 332 -44.14 9.48 0.69
C SER A 332 -42.65 9.08 0.62
N PRO A 333 -42.07 8.88 -0.60
CA PRO A 333 -40.63 8.69 -0.77
C PRO A 333 -39.79 9.82 -0.19
N LEU A 334 -40.26 11.06 -0.33
CA LEU A 334 -39.59 12.25 0.19
C LEU A 334 -39.41 12.19 1.71
N GLN A 335 -40.44 11.76 2.45
CA GLN A 335 -40.37 11.62 3.91
C GLN A 335 -39.28 10.65 4.34
N SER A 336 -39.11 9.55 3.61
CA SER A 336 -38.04 8.59 3.87
C SER A 336 -36.65 9.14 3.50
N GLY A 337 -36.57 9.97 2.45
CA GLY A 337 -35.35 10.67 2.05
C GLY A 337 -34.79 11.60 3.14
N PHE A 338 -35.65 12.30 3.89
CA PHE A 338 -35.23 13.21 4.96
C PHE A 338 -34.42 12.53 6.08
N PHE A 339 -34.69 11.25 6.38
CA PHE A 339 -33.94 10.52 7.42
C PHE A 339 -32.46 10.36 7.08
N PHE A 340 -32.08 10.40 5.80
CA PHE A 340 -30.69 10.29 5.36
C PHE A 340 -29.89 11.58 5.49
N LEU A 341 -30.54 12.73 5.69
CA LEU A 341 -29.84 13.98 5.98
C LEU A 341 -29.13 13.94 7.35
N ALA A 342 -29.66 13.17 8.31
CA ALA A 342 -29.06 13.04 9.64
C ALA A 342 -27.68 12.35 9.60
N PRO A 343 -27.51 11.13 9.05
CA PRO A 343 -26.19 10.54 8.90
C PRO A 343 -25.32 11.35 7.93
N GLY A 344 -25.92 11.96 6.90
CA GLY A 344 -25.23 12.79 5.92
C GLY A 344 -24.54 14.04 6.49
N THR A 345 -25.26 14.82 7.28
CA THR A 345 -24.70 15.98 7.99
C THR A 345 -23.67 15.55 9.02
N GLY A 346 -23.90 14.43 9.72
CA GLY A 346 -22.92 13.80 10.59
C GLY A 346 -21.62 13.48 9.84
N TYR A 347 -21.72 12.92 8.63
CA TYR A 347 -20.54 12.64 7.80
C TYR A 347 -19.75 13.89 7.45
N LEU A 348 -20.41 14.93 6.95
CA LEU A 348 -19.76 16.19 6.57
C LEU A 348 -19.03 16.84 7.76
N ILE A 349 -19.72 16.95 8.91
CA ILE A 349 -19.11 17.51 10.13
C ILE A 349 -17.92 16.63 10.55
N GLY A 350 -18.08 15.31 10.57
CA GLY A 350 -17.02 14.40 10.97
C GLY A 350 -15.76 14.50 10.09
N THR A 351 -15.89 14.79 8.80
CA THR A 351 -14.75 14.98 7.90
C THR A 351 -13.94 16.23 8.24
N PHE A 352 -14.61 17.36 8.49
CA PHE A 352 -13.91 18.61 8.80
C PHE A 352 -13.27 18.60 10.19
N PHE A 353 -13.90 17.94 11.16
CA PHE A 353 -13.38 17.89 12.54
C PHE A 353 -12.43 16.71 12.80
N GLY A 354 -12.61 15.58 12.11
CA GLY A 354 -11.88 14.34 12.37
C GLY A 354 -10.37 14.44 12.12
N GLY A 355 -9.97 15.10 11.03
CA GLY A 355 -8.55 15.31 10.69
C GLY A 355 -7.80 16.13 11.75
N PRO A 356 -8.22 17.38 12.04
CA PRO A 356 -7.62 18.21 13.08
C PRO A 356 -7.59 17.54 14.46
N PHE A 357 -8.65 16.79 14.82
CA PHE A 357 -8.71 16.05 16.08
C PHE A 357 -7.67 14.93 16.16
N ALA A 358 -7.48 14.18 15.07
CA ALA A 358 -6.45 13.15 14.97
C ALA A 358 -5.04 13.75 15.09
N ASP A 359 -4.77 14.85 14.38
CA ASP A 359 -3.48 15.53 14.41
C ASP A 359 -3.17 16.13 15.79
N HIS A 360 -4.17 16.71 16.47
CA HIS A 360 -4.02 17.17 17.85
C HIS A 360 -3.63 16.02 18.79
N THR A 361 -4.29 14.86 18.64
CA THR A 361 -4.00 13.67 19.45
C THR A 361 -2.57 13.17 19.22
N VAL A 362 -2.12 13.10 17.96
CA VAL A 362 -0.74 12.73 17.63
C VAL A 362 0.27 13.71 18.24
N LYS A 363 0.06 15.02 18.07
CA LYS A 363 0.95 16.06 18.65
C LYS A 363 1.06 15.94 20.16
N LYS A 364 -0.06 15.66 20.84
CA LYS A 364 -0.11 15.45 22.29
C LYS A 364 0.74 14.24 22.72
N TRP A 365 0.66 13.12 22.00
CA TRP A 365 1.44 11.92 22.30
C TRP A 365 2.91 12.03 21.93
N ILE A 366 3.24 12.73 20.83
CA ILE A 366 4.62 13.09 20.49
C ILE A 366 5.23 13.94 21.61
N LYS A 367 4.52 14.97 22.10
CA LYS A 367 5.02 15.80 23.22
C LYS A 367 5.25 14.98 24.50
N LYS A 368 4.43 13.95 24.74
CA LYS A 368 4.55 13.09 25.92
C LYS A 368 5.67 12.03 25.80
N ARG A 369 5.95 11.53 24.60
CA ARG A 369 6.87 10.39 24.36
C ARG A 369 8.20 10.79 23.71
N GLY A 370 8.29 11.98 23.11
CA GLY A 370 9.46 12.45 22.36
C GLY A 370 9.65 11.82 20.98
N LYS A 371 8.90 10.76 20.62
CA LYS A 371 8.98 10.05 19.33
C LYS A 371 7.63 9.94 18.63
N ARG A 372 7.63 9.99 17.28
CA ARG A 372 6.42 9.79 16.45
C ARG A 372 6.15 8.30 16.26
N VAL A 373 4.95 7.87 16.63
CA VAL A 373 4.47 6.49 16.50
C VAL A 373 3.19 6.49 15.66
N PRO A 374 3.09 5.74 14.54
CA PRO A 374 1.90 5.71 13.68
C PRO A 374 0.59 5.39 14.43
N GLU A 375 0.66 4.53 15.46
CA GLU A 375 -0.46 4.08 16.28
C GLU A 375 -1.13 5.19 17.08
N ASP A 376 -0.45 6.32 17.34
CA ASP A 376 -1.03 7.42 18.11
C ASP A 376 -2.23 8.05 17.39
N ARG A 377 -2.34 7.90 16.06
CA ARG A 377 -3.54 8.29 15.28
C ARG A 377 -4.76 7.45 15.66
N LEU A 378 -4.60 6.14 15.85
CA LEU A 378 -5.70 5.20 16.17
C LEU A 378 -6.33 5.47 17.53
N ARG A 379 -5.56 6.07 18.46
CA ARG A 379 -6.07 6.44 19.80
C ARG A 379 -7.20 7.46 19.74
N SER A 380 -7.21 8.33 18.72
CA SER A 380 -8.29 9.29 18.51
C SER A 380 -9.60 8.63 18.05
N ALA A 381 -9.50 7.52 17.30
CA ALA A 381 -10.65 6.78 16.77
C ALA A 381 -11.22 5.76 17.78
N PHE A 382 -10.48 5.40 18.83
CA PHE A 382 -10.85 4.31 19.74
C PHE A 382 -12.19 4.53 20.45
N ILE A 383 -12.44 5.72 21.00
CA ILE A 383 -13.69 6.03 21.72
C ILE A 383 -14.87 6.01 20.76
N ALA A 384 -14.71 6.64 19.59
CA ALA A 384 -15.74 6.69 18.55
C ALA A 384 -16.07 5.27 18.04
N MET A 385 -15.07 4.45 17.78
CA MET A 385 -15.23 3.08 17.27
C MET A 385 -15.78 2.10 18.31
N GLY A 386 -15.27 2.14 19.54
CA GLY A 386 -15.56 1.16 20.59
C GLY A 386 -16.82 1.46 21.41
N LEU A 387 -17.21 2.73 21.53
CA LEU A 387 -18.32 3.15 22.41
C LEU A 387 -19.42 3.89 21.65
N VAL A 388 -19.09 4.93 20.90
CA VAL A 388 -20.11 5.81 20.30
C VAL A 388 -20.89 5.11 19.20
N ILE A 389 -20.20 4.53 18.20
CA ILE A 389 -20.85 3.83 17.09
C ILE A 389 -21.68 2.61 17.54
N PRO A 390 -21.18 1.68 18.39
CA PRO A 390 -22.01 0.58 18.84
C PRO A 390 -23.15 1.06 19.77
N GLY A 391 -22.92 2.06 20.62
CA GLY A 391 -23.95 2.64 21.47
C GLY A 391 -25.10 3.23 20.65
N SER A 392 -24.79 4.05 19.64
CA SER A 392 -25.78 4.68 18.77
C SER A 392 -26.55 3.64 17.95
N ALA A 393 -25.88 2.62 17.42
CA ALA A 393 -26.52 1.56 16.63
C ALA A 393 -27.49 0.71 17.45
N ILE A 394 -27.17 0.40 18.71
CA ILE A 394 -28.05 -0.35 19.63
C ILE A 394 -29.28 0.49 19.97
N ILE A 395 -29.07 1.75 20.38
CA ILE A 395 -30.18 2.63 20.74
C ILE A 395 -31.09 2.83 19.53
N TYR A 396 -30.53 3.04 18.34
CA TYR A 396 -31.28 3.10 17.08
C TYR A 396 -32.11 1.83 16.83
N GLY A 397 -31.48 0.65 16.87
CA GLY A 397 -32.14 -0.62 16.54
C GLY A 397 -33.28 -0.96 17.51
N TRP A 398 -33.05 -0.82 18.81
CA TRP A 398 -34.07 -1.09 19.83
C TRP A 398 -35.12 0.02 19.93
N ALA A 399 -34.77 1.27 19.64
CA ALA A 399 -35.76 2.34 19.54
C ALA A 399 -36.81 1.97 18.48
N ILE A 400 -36.36 1.53 17.30
CA ILE A 400 -37.23 1.08 16.20
C ILE A 400 -38.05 -0.14 16.62
N ASP A 401 -37.39 -1.19 17.11
CA ASP A 401 -38.03 -2.47 17.44
C ASP A 401 -39.07 -2.36 18.59
N LYS A 402 -38.75 -1.60 19.65
CA LYS A 402 -39.66 -1.40 20.81
C LYS A 402 -40.62 -0.25 20.65
N ALA A 403 -40.65 0.40 19.48
CA ALA A 403 -41.46 1.56 19.20
C ALA A 403 -41.28 2.73 20.22
N LYS A 404 -40.11 2.88 20.83
CA LYS A 404 -39.83 3.96 21.82
C LYS A 404 -39.06 5.15 21.23
N GLY A 405 -39.25 6.35 21.79
CA GLY A 405 -38.45 7.55 21.49
C GLY A 405 -38.87 8.41 20.27
N GLY A 406 -40.02 8.13 19.64
CA GLY A 406 -40.52 8.90 18.50
C GLY A 406 -39.56 8.94 17.30
N ILE A 407 -39.78 9.88 16.39
CA ILE A 407 -38.87 10.18 15.25
C ILE A 407 -37.52 10.78 15.71
N PRO A 408 -37.45 11.67 16.73
CA PRO A 408 -36.19 12.33 17.08
C PRO A 408 -35.09 11.36 17.53
N LEU A 409 -35.41 10.31 18.28
CA LEU A 409 -34.40 9.41 18.84
C LEU A 409 -33.61 8.66 17.73
N PRO A 410 -34.25 7.96 16.76
CA PRO A 410 -33.54 7.38 15.63
C PRO A 410 -32.71 8.40 14.85
N VAL A 411 -33.24 9.59 14.59
CA VAL A 411 -32.55 10.66 13.84
C VAL A 411 -31.27 11.12 14.55
N ILE A 412 -31.34 11.38 15.86
CA ILE A 412 -30.17 11.77 16.65
C ILE A 412 -29.13 10.64 16.66
N MET A 413 -29.56 9.37 16.79
CA MET A 413 -28.64 8.23 16.76
C MET A 413 -28.00 8.02 15.39
N MET A 414 -28.73 8.25 14.29
CA MET A 414 -28.16 8.19 12.94
C MET A 414 -27.12 9.30 12.72
N PHE A 415 -27.38 10.51 13.23
CA PHE A 415 -26.42 11.63 13.19
C PHE A 415 -25.15 11.33 14.00
N THR A 416 -25.29 10.90 15.25
CA THR A 416 -24.13 10.62 16.12
C THR A 416 -23.31 9.45 15.59
N GLN A 417 -23.97 8.43 15.03
CA GLN A 417 -23.29 7.33 14.35
C GLN A 417 -22.52 7.83 13.13
N GLY A 418 -23.14 8.66 12.29
CA GLY A 418 -22.50 9.24 11.11
C GLY A 418 -21.25 10.06 11.47
N LEU A 419 -21.38 10.93 12.46
CA LEU A 419 -20.28 11.76 12.98
C LEU A 419 -19.10 10.90 13.48
N ALA A 420 -19.39 9.94 14.35
CA ALA A 420 -18.35 9.07 14.91
C ALA A 420 -17.65 8.23 13.83
N GLN A 421 -18.40 7.81 12.80
CA GLN A 421 -17.86 7.04 11.70
C GLN A 421 -16.84 7.83 10.87
N MET A 422 -17.13 9.09 10.56
CA MET A 422 -16.21 9.94 9.78
C MET A 422 -15.02 10.46 10.57
N ILE A 423 -15.08 10.49 11.91
CA ILE A 423 -13.88 10.74 12.72
C ILE A 423 -12.90 9.56 12.60
N CYS A 424 -13.40 8.32 12.59
CA CYS A 424 -12.56 7.13 12.50
C CYS A 424 -11.95 6.89 11.11
N PHE A 425 -12.67 7.25 10.04
CA PHE A 425 -12.32 6.86 8.67
C PHE A 425 -10.97 7.42 8.16
N PRO A 426 -10.68 8.74 8.27
CA PRO A 426 -9.39 9.30 7.88
C PRO A 426 -8.22 8.77 8.73
N CYS A 427 -8.48 8.47 10.01
CA CYS A 427 -7.46 7.95 10.94
C CYS A 427 -6.94 6.60 10.48
N LEU A 428 -7.83 5.67 10.10
CA LEU A 428 -7.45 4.35 9.61
C LEU A 428 -6.77 4.41 8.24
N ASN A 429 -7.25 5.25 7.33
CA ASN A 429 -6.61 5.46 6.01
C ASN A 429 -5.17 5.94 6.15
N SER A 430 -4.97 6.94 7.01
CA SER A 430 -3.64 7.52 7.24
C SER A 430 -2.71 6.54 7.96
N TYR A 431 -3.24 5.72 8.87
CA TYR A 431 -2.46 4.68 9.55
C TYR A 431 -1.90 3.64 8.57
N CYS A 432 -2.74 3.12 7.65
CA CYS A 432 -2.28 2.16 6.63
C CYS A 432 -1.11 2.72 5.79
N LEU A 433 -1.17 4.00 5.44
CA LEU A 433 -0.10 4.68 4.69
C LEU A 433 1.17 4.90 5.52
N ASP A 434 1.02 5.25 6.81
CA ASP A 434 2.15 5.52 7.69
C ASP A 434 2.97 4.24 7.98
N VAL A 435 2.32 3.06 8.00
CA VAL A 435 2.95 1.74 8.26
C VAL A 435 3.62 1.17 7.00
N PHE A 436 3.00 1.27 5.82
CA PHE A 436 3.49 0.64 4.59
C PHE A 436 4.00 1.65 3.57
N ARG A 437 5.13 2.29 3.87
CA ARG A 437 5.69 3.36 3.02
C ARG A 437 6.16 2.85 1.66
N ASP A 438 6.78 1.67 1.61
CA ASP A 438 7.41 1.14 0.40
C ASP A 438 6.43 0.51 -0.60
N ARG A 439 5.21 0.14 -0.14
CA ARG A 439 4.14 -0.46 -0.96
C ARG A 439 2.79 0.26 -0.81
N ALA A 440 2.84 1.57 -0.53
CA ALA A 440 1.66 2.35 -0.16
C ALA A 440 0.51 2.28 -1.19
N SER A 441 0.82 2.23 -2.49
CA SER A 441 -0.17 2.16 -3.57
C SER A 441 -0.92 0.82 -3.60
N GLU A 442 -0.19 -0.29 -3.51
CA GLU A 442 -0.76 -1.64 -3.50
C GLU A 442 -1.61 -1.86 -2.25
N VAL A 443 -1.11 -1.44 -1.08
CA VAL A 443 -1.83 -1.52 0.20
C VAL A 443 -3.13 -0.72 0.17
N MET A 444 -3.13 0.47 -0.44
CA MET A 444 -4.35 1.27 -0.59
C MET A 444 -5.37 0.62 -1.52
N ALA A 445 -4.92 0.05 -2.65
CA ALA A 445 -5.79 -0.67 -3.57
C ALA A 445 -6.42 -1.91 -2.90
N SER A 446 -5.63 -2.71 -2.18
CA SER A 446 -6.10 -3.83 -1.36
C SER A 446 -7.15 -3.38 -0.34
N ASN A 447 -6.86 -2.30 0.39
CA ASN A 447 -7.74 -1.78 1.44
C ASN A 447 -9.10 -1.32 0.89
N TYR A 448 -9.12 -0.64 -0.27
CA TYR A 448 -10.38 -0.30 -0.93
C TYR A 448 -11.14 -1.53 -1.45
N PHE A 449 -10.45 -2.50 -2.04
CA PHE A 449 -11.06 -3.74 -2.53
C PHE A 449 -11.78 -4.51 -1.40
N ILE A 450 -11.11 -4.70 -0.25
CA ILE A 450 -11.71 -5.38 0.91
C ILE A 450 -12.93 -4.59 1.41
N ARG A 451 -12.81 -3.27 1.55
CA ARG A 451 -13.89 -2.43 2.06
C ARG A 451 -15.15 -2.51 1.22
N TYR A 452 -15.01 -2.40 -0.09
CA TYR A 452 -16.14 -2.48 -1.00
C TYR A 452 -16.74 -3.88 -1.08
N THR A 453 -15.91 -4.92 -0.97
CA THR A 453 -16.39 -6.31 -0.85
C THR A 453 -17.19 -6.50 0.44
N VAL A 454 -16.69 -6.02 1.58
CA VAL A 454 -17.40 -6.10 2.86
C VAL A 454 -18.66 -5.23 2.84
N ALA A 455 -18.63 -4.06 2.20
CA ALA A 455 -19.79 -3.21 2.00
C ALA A 455 -20.86 -3.89 1.12
N ALA A 456 -20.45 -4.62 0.08
CA ALA A 456 -21.35 -5.41 -0.76
C ALA A 456 -22.02 -6.53 0.04
N ILE A 457 -21.25 -7.28 0.83
CA ILE A 457 -21.80 -8.33 1.72
C ILE A 457 -22.77 -7.71 2.74
N ALA A 458 -22.39 -6.58 3.36
CA ALA A 458 -23.25 -5.86 4.31
C ALA A 458 -24.60 -5.50 3.67
N THR A 459 -24.54 -4.93 2.47
CA THR A 459 -25.73 -4.52 1.71
C THR A 459 -26.61 -5.72 1.37
N ALA A 460 -26.03 -6.82 0.88
CA ALA A 460 -26.76 -8.03 0.54
C ALA A 460 -27.43 -8.68 1.75
N VAL A 461 -26.74 -8.76 2.88
CA VAL A 461 -27.24 -9.43 4.10
C VAL A 461 -28.24 -8.57 4.86
N CYS A 462 -28.21 -7.25 4.72
CA CYS A 462 -28.95 -6.36 5.61
C CYS A 462 -30.48 -6.52 5.50
N LEU A 463 -31.08 -6.48 4.31
CA LEU A 463 -32.53 -6.60 4.16
C LEU A 463 -33.06 -7.99 4.59
N PRO A 464 -32.49 -9.12 4.12
CA PRO A 464 -32.89 -10.44 4.59
C PRO A 464 -32.72 -10.61 6.10
N GLY A 465 -31.62 -10.07 6.65
CA GLY A 465 -31.34 -10.09 8.09
C GLY A 465 -32.39 -9.32 8.89
N VAL A 466 -32.70 -8.09 8.48
CA VAL A 466 -33.73 -7.27 9.14
C VAL A 466 -35.11 -7.93 9.08
N GLN A 467 -35.48 -8.52 7.94
CA GLN A 467 -36.76 -9.21 7.77
C GLN A 467 -36.86 -10.50 8.61
N GLY A 468 -35.75 -11.22 8.79
CA GLY A 468 -35.74 -12.51 9.49
C GLY A 468 -35.61 -12.42 11.02
N ILE A 469 -34.73 -11.56 11.54
CA ILE A 469 -34.44 -11.49 12.99
C ILE A 469 -34.93 -10.19 13.66
N GLY A 470 -35.47 -9.26 12.88
CA GLY A 470 -35.91 -7.94 13.36
C GLY A 470 -34.77 -6.92 13.48
N VAL A 471 -35.14 -5.64 13.43
CA VAL A 471 -34.19 -4.51 13.40
C VAL A 471 -33.32 -4.47 14.67
N GLY A 472 -33.91 -4.69 15.85
CA GLY A 472 -33.21 -4.62 17.13
C GLY A 472 -32.12 -5.68 17.28
N TRP A 473 -32.44 -6.94 17.00
CA TRP A 473 -31.46 -8.04 17.08
C TRP A 473 -30.41 -7.96 15.97
N PHE A 474 -30.79 -7.50 14.77
CA PHE A 474 -29.84 -7.27 13.68
C PHE A 474 -28.81 -6.19 14.06
N SER A 475 -29.25 -5.04 14.58
CA SER A 475 -28.35 -4.00 15.10
C SER A 475 -27.50 -4.49 16.30
N THR A 476 -28.04 -5.38 17.13
CA THR A 476 -27.33 -5.94 18.29
C THR A 476 -26.25 -6.97 17.88
N ARG A 477 -26.47 -7.81 16.86
CA ARG A 477 -25.42 -8.73 16.36
C ARG A 477 -24.26 -7.99 15.68
N ILE A 478 -24.51 -6.82 15.12
CA ILE A 478 -23.45 -5.98 14.55
C ILE A 478 -22.49 -5.46 15.65
N LYS A 479 -22.99 -5.27 16.87
CA LYS A 479 -22.20 -4.89 18.06
C LYS A 479 -21.08 -5.89 18.35
N THR A 480 -21.38 -7.19 18.36
CA THR A 480 -20.40 -8.23 18.72
C THR A 480 -19.24 -8.26 17.73
N HIS A 481 -19.53 -8.12 16.43
CA HIS A 481 -18.49 -8.01 15.42
C HIS A 481 -17.64 -6.75 15.59
N LYS A 482 -18.25 -5.61 15.93
CA LYS A 482 -17.55 -4.33 16.11
C LYS A 482 -16.65 -4.27 17.33
N ILE A 483 -17.18 -4.68 18.49
CA ILE A 483 -16.42 -4.72 19.74
C ILE A 483 -15.20 -5.62 19.55
N LEU A 484 -15.35 -6.76 18.88
CA LEU A 484 -14.25 -7.65 18.54
C LEU A 484 -13.22 -6.98 17.60
N SER A 485 -13.66 -6.23 16.58
CA SER A 485 -12.75 -5.49 15.69
C SER A 485 -12.01 -4.35 16.40
N ALA A 486 -12.67 -3.65 17.33
CA ALA A 486 -12.09 -2.58 18.12
C ALA A 486 -11.06 -3.14 19.11
N PHE A 487 -11.31 -4.31 19.71
CA PHE A 487 -10.35 -5.01 20.54
C PHE A 487 -9.13 -5.51 19.77
N SER A 488 -9.30 -5.97 18.53
CA SER A 488 -8.20 -6.33 17.61
C SER A 488 -7.30 -5.13 17.28
N THR A 489 -7.87 -3.94 17.12
CA THR A 489 -7.10 -2.69 16.91
C THR A 489 -6.54 -2.10 18.21
N SER A 490 -7.09 -2.47 19.37
CA SER A 490 -6.69 -1.95 20.69
C SER A 490 -5.79 -2.90 21.47
N ALA A 491 -4.85 -3.59 20.82
CA ALA A 491 -3.68 -4.16 21.49
C ALA A 491 -2.46 -3.19 21.39
N PRO A 492 -2.52 -1.95 21.93
CA PRO A 492 -1.45 -0.97 21.76
C PRO A 492 -0.18 -1.30 22.55
N ASN A 493 -0.26 -2.19 23.55
CA ASN A 493 0.89 -2.53 24.41
C ASN A 493 1.78 -3.65 23.84
N THR A 494 1.26 -4.47 22.93
CA THR A 494 2.01 -5.56 22.31
C THR A 494 2.56 -5.17 20.93
N MET A 495 1.81 -4.36 20.16
CA MET A 495 2.34 -3.77 18.91
C MET A 495 3.46 -2.76 19.15
N ALA A 496 3.39 -1.98 20.24
CA ALA A 496 4.48 -1.06 20.58
C ALA A 496 5.80 -1.80 20.86
N LYS A 497 5.77 -3.04 21.36
CA LYS A 497 6.95 -3.89 21.56
C LYS A 497 7.45 -4.55 20.27
N SER A 498 6.55 -4.94 19.36
CA SER A 498 6.95 -5.46 18.04
C SER A 498 7.43 -4.36 17.08
N VAL A 499 6.92 -3.14 17.25
CA VAL A 499 7.40 -1.94 16.56
C VAL A 499 8.65 -1.38 17.26
N GLU A 500 8.82 -1.52 18.58
CA GLU A 500 10.10 -1.21 19.25
C GLU A 500 11.25 -2.09 18.75
N SER A 501 10.98 -3.34 18.34
CA SER A 501 11.97 -4.16 17.63
C SER A 501 12.17 -3.79 16.15
N GLN A 502 11.37 -2.88 15.59
CA GLN A 502 11.48 -2.38 14.21
C GLN A 502 11.79 -0.87 14.11
N GLN A 503 11.73 -0.13 15.22
CA GLN A 503 11.98 1.32 15.29
C GLN A 503 13.46 1.66 15.43
N ASP A 504 14.29 0.69 15.81
CA ASP A 504 15.67 0.68 15.37
C ASP A 504 15.65 0.14 13.95
N GLY A 505 15.97 0.98 12.95
CA GLY A 505 16.06 0.61 11.54
C GLY A 505 17.17 -0.40 11.22
N ARG A 506 17.34 -1.41 12.07
CA ARG A 506 18.15 -2.60 11.87
C ARG A 506 17.13 -3.71 11.59
N PRO A 507 17.20 -4.42 10.45
CA PRO A 507 16.44 -5.65 10.32
C PRO A 507 16.77 -6.51 11.54
N SER A 508 15.75 -7.12 12.12
CA SER A 508 15.92 -8.11 13.18
C SER A 508 16.65 -9.32 12.60
N ILE A 509 17.98 -9.20 12.55
CA ILE A 509 18.92 -10.21 12.10
C ILE A 509 19.20 -11.12 13.29
N ASN A 510 19.20 -12.42 13.06
CA ASN A 510 19.78 -13.36 14.00
C ASN A 510 21.21 -13.67 13.56
N ILE A 511 22.18 -13.51 14.46
CA ILE A 511 23.57 -13.88 14.18
C ILE A 511 23.87 -15.18 14.92
N ARG A 512 24.31 -16.20 14.19
CA ARG A 512 24.69 -17.49 14.76
C ARG A 512 25.99 -18.00 14.15
N PRO A 513 26.73 -18.89 14.84
CA PRO A 513 27.83 -19.64 14.23
C PRO A 513 27.35 -20.45 13.01
N ALA A 514 28.21 -20.57 12.00
CA ALA A 514 27.98 -21.45 10.87
C ALA A 514 28.18 -22.92 11.26
N THR A 515 27.39 -23.81 10.67
CA THR A 515 27.55 -25.28 10.80
C THR A 515 27.90 -25.88 9.45
N LEU A 516 28.32 -27.15 9.43
CA LEU A 516 28.61 -27.86 8.17
C LEU A 516 27.41 -27.95 7.22
N ASP A 517 26.18 -27.87 7.75
CA ASP A 517 24.96 -27.82 6.92
C ASP A 517 24.85 -26.51 6.10
N ASP A 518 25.55 -25.45 6.51
CA ASP A 518 25.52 -24.14 5.82
C ASP A 518 26.53 -24.05 4.67
N THR A 519 27.35 -25.09 4.46
CA THR A 519 28.44 -25.12 3.46
C THR A 519 27.97 -24.69 2.07
N GLN A 520 26.83 -25.23 1.62
CA GLN A 520 26.29 -24.93 0.29
C GLN A 520 25.90 -23.44 0.16
N ALA A 521 25.22 -22.89 1.15
CA ALA A 521 24.74 -21.51 1.10
C ALA A 521 25.90 -20.50 1.19
N ILE A 522 26.96 -20.82 1.94
CA ILE A 522 28.18 -20.00 2.04
C ILE A 522 28.94 -20.03 0.71
N ALA A 523 29.09 -21.21 0.10
CA ALA A 523 29.72 -21.37 -1.20
C ALA A 523 28.99 -20.58 -2.31
N GLU A 524 27.66 -20.73 -2.41
CA GLU A 524 26.84 -20.01 -3.40
C GLU A 524 26.93 -18.49 -3.23
N LEU A 525 26.84 -18.00 -1.98
CA LEU A 525 26.96 -16.57 -1.68
C LEU A 525 28.36 -16.04 -1.99
N GLY A 526 29.41 -16.77 -1.60
CA GLY A 526 30.80 -16.41 -1.87
C GLY A 526 31.08 -16.31 -3.36
N CYS A 527 30.68 -17.33 -4.14
CA CYS A 527 30.77 -17.32 -5.60
C CYS A 527 30.06 -16.12 -6.23
N HIS A 528 28.84 -15.82 -5.79
CA HIS A 528 28.07 -14.70 -6.33
C HIS A 528 28.72 -13.35 -6.05
N VAL A 529 29.08 -13.07 -4.79
CA VAL A 529 29.66 -11.77 -4.39
C VAL A 529 31.03 -11.57 -5.04
N PHE A 530 31.86 -12.62 -5.09
CA PHE A 530 33.17 -12.55 -5.72
C PHE A 530 33.06 -12.30 -7.23
N SER A 531 32.15 -13.02 -7.92
CA SER A 531 31.91 -12.82 -9.35
C SER A 531 31.41 -11.42 -9.68
N VAL A 532 30.52 -10.84 -8.85
CA VAL A 532 30.04 -9.46 -9.06
C VAL A 532 31.15 -8.45 -8.81
N THR A 533 32.04 -8.70 -7.86
CA THR A 533 33.10 -7.76 -7.48
C THR A 533 34.25 -7.77 -8.49
N PHE A 534 34.71 -8.94 -8.92
CA PHE A 534 35.93 -9.10 -9.73
C PHE A 534 35.67 -9.60 -11.16
N GLY A 535 34.46 -10.01 -11.51
CA GLY A 535 34.18 -10.65 -12.80
C GLY A 535 34.33 -9.73 -14.02
N HIS A 536 34.41 -8.42 -13.84
CA HIS A 536 34.68 -7.46 -14.92
C HIS A 536 36.19 -7.24 -15.16
N SER A 537 37.04 -7.65 -14.21
CA SER A 537 38.49 -7.40 -14.22
C SER A 537 39.34 -8.66 -14.46
N VAL A 538 38.72 -9.84 -14.55
CA VAL A 538 39.39 -11.14 -14.64
C VAL A 538 38.79 -11.95 -15.79
N GLU A 539 39.63 -12.67 -16.55
CA GLU A 539 39.16 -13.53 -17.63
C GLU A 539 38.26 -14.67 -17.10
N PRO A 540 37.20 -15.08 -17.82
CA PRO A 540 36.20 -16.03 -17.29
C PRO A 540 36.76 -17.38 -16.83
N HIS A 541 37.85 -17.85 -17.44
CA HIS A 541 38.47 -19.13 -17.10
C HIS A 541 39.32 -19.04 -15.81
N GLU A 542 40.00 -17.91 -15.58
CA GLU A 542 40.77 -17.65 -14.36
C GLU A 542 39.84 -17.41 -13.16
N LEU A 543 38.75 -16.66 -13.38
CA LEU A 543 37.70 -16.48 -12.38
C LEU A 543 37.11 -17.82 -11.95
N LYS A 544 36.79 -18.70 -12.90
CA LYS A 544 36.25 -20.03 -12.60
C LYS A 544 37.23 -20.88 -11.79
N ALA A 545 38.51 -20.90 -12.16
CA ALA A 545 39.54 -21.63 -11.43
C ALA A 545 39.65 -21.16 -9.97
N PHE A 546 39.62 -19.84 -9.74
CA PHE A 546 39.62 -19.27 -8.39
C PHE A 546 38.37 -19.64 -7.58
N LEU A 547 37.19 -19.60 -8.21
CA LEU A 547 35.94 -19.96 -7.55
C LEU A 547 35.91 -21.45 -7.17
N ASP A 548 36.40 -22.32 -8.03
CA ASP A 548 36.50 -23.77 -7.78
C ASP A 548 37.50 -24.07 -6.65
N GLU A 549 38.59 -23.29 -6.54
CA GLU A 549 39.58 -23.44 -5.47
C GLU A 549 39.08 -22.89 -4.12
N SER A 550 38.53 -21.67 -4.11
CA SER A 550 38.24 -20.93 -2.87
C SER A 550 36.80 -21.07 -2.34
N TYR A 551 35.85 -21.45 -3.20
CA TYR A 551 34.41 -21.55 -2.86
C TYR A 551 33.78 -22.88 -3.29
N SER A 552 34.59 -23.92 -3.57
CA SER A 552 34.03 -25.28 -3.66
C SER A 552 33.47 -25.74 -2.31
N LEU A 553 32.53 -26.68 -2.37
CA LEU A 553 31.93 -27.26 -1.14
C LEU A 553 33.00 -27.86 -0.22
N GLU A 554 34.04 -28.47 -0.79
CA GLU A 554 35.16 -29.05 -0.03
C GLU A 554 36.01 -27.97 0.65
N ALA A 555 36.32 -26.88 -0.06
CA ALA A 555 37.09 -25.76 0.51
C ALA A 555 36.34 -25.05 1.64
N VAL A 556 35.04 -24.78 1.45
CA VAL A 556 34.20 -24.14 2.47
C VAL A 556 34.00 -25.07 3.68
N ALA A 557 33.79 -26.37 3.48
CA ALA A 557 33.68 -27.33 4.58
C ALA A 557 34.98 -27.45 5.38
N LYS A 558 36.13 -27.36 4.71
CA LYS A 558 37.46 -27.31 5.33
C LYS A 558 37.62 -26.03 6.17
N ASP A 559 37.22 -24.88 5.65
CA ASP A 559 37.26 -23.60 6.37
C ASP A 559 36.35 -23.62 7.61
N LEU A 560 35.16 -24.21 7.52
CA LEU A 560 34.23 -24.36 8.65
C LEU A 560 34.71 -25.34 9.73
N SER A 561 35.61 -26.25 9.38
CA SER A 561 36.17 -27.25 10.30
C SER A 561 37.52 -26.82 10.89
N ASP A 562 38.10 -25.72 10.42
CA ASP A 562 39.41 -25.24 10.86
C ASP A 562 39.30 -24.56 12.24
N PRO A 563 39.99 -25.04 13.29
CA PRO A 563 39.96 -24.42 14.61
C PRO A 563 40.55 -23.00 14.63
N ASN A 564 41.28 -22.58 13.60
CA ASN A 564 41.81 -21.23 13.47
C ASN A 564 40.84 -20.25 12.79
N LYS A 565 39.67 -20.72 12.32
CA LYS A 565 38.68 -19.91 11.63
C LYS A 565 37.32 -19.95 12.34
N ASP A 566 36.75 -18.79 12.62
CA ASP A 566 35.38 -18.67 13.09
C ASP A 566 34.52 -18.05 12.00
N THR A 567 33.49 -18.77 11.55
CA THR A 567 32.50 -18.24 10.59
C THR A 567 31.16 -18.03 11.26
N ILE A 568 30.58 -16.84 11.08
CA ILE A 568 29.24 -16.48 11.56
C ILE A 568 28.32 -16.13 10.41
N LEU A 569 27.04 -16.41 10.58
CA LEU A 569 25.97 -16.15 9.62
C LEU A 569 24.98 -15.15 10.19
N ALA A 570 24.53 -14.24 9.34
CA ALA A 570 23.37 -13.41 9.58
C ALA A 570 22.18 -14.03 8.84
N THR A 571 21.13 -14.40 9.57
CA THR A 571 19.86 -14.84 8.98
C THR A 571 18.75 -13.84 9.24
N ASP A 572 17.74 -13.82 8.38
CA ASP A 572 16.49 -13.14 8.70
C ASP A 572 15.65 -13.94 9.72
N LEU A 573 14.44 -13.44 10.01
CA LEU A 573 13.52 -14.08 10.94
C LEU A 573 12.87 -15.35 10.38
N GLU A 574 12.96 -15.59 9.08
CA GLU A 574 12.44 -16.78 8.39
C GLU A 574 13.49 -17.90 8.30
N GLY A 575 14.76 -17.55 8.54
CA GLY A 575 15.91 -18.46 8.54
C GLY A 575 16.77 -18.35 7.28
N ASP A 576 16.43 -17.45 6.35
CA ASP A 576 17.21 -17.25 5.14
C ASP A 576 18.52 -16.55 5.46
N ILE A 577 19.62 -17.04 4.87
CA ILE A 577 20.93 -16.44 5.02
C ILE A 577 20.97 -15.10 4.27
N LEU A 578 21.31 -14.04 5.01
CA LEU A 578 21.49 -12.67 4.51
C LEU A 578 22.95 -12.36 4.19
N GLY A 579 23.88 -12.99 4.91
CA GLY A 579 25.32 -12.84 4.73
C GLY A 579 26.12 -13.69 5.71
N PHE A 580 27.43 -13.75 5.49
CA PHE A 580 28.37 -14.39 6.40
C PHE A 580 29.59 -13.49 6.63
N ALA A 581 30.27 -13.70 7.75
CA ALA A 581 31.56 -13.10 8.02
C ALA A 581 32.48 -14.15 8.65
N MET A 582 33.78 -14.02 8.39
CA MET A 582 34.80 -14.97 8.81
C MET A 582 35.97 -14.27 9.47
N LEU A 583 36.40 -14.80 10.61
CA LEU A 583 37.53 -14.36 11.40
C LEU A 583 38.62 -15.44 11.35
N THR A 584 39.87 -15.05 11.10
CA THR A 584 40.99 -15.98 10.92
C THR A 584 42.15 -15.61 11.84
N ARG A 585 42.70 -16.64 12.49
CA ARG A 585 43.79 -16.54 13.47
C ARG A 585 45.12 -16.92 12.82
N GLY A 586 46.19 -16.24 13.23
CA GLY A 586 47.56 -16.57 12.82
C GLY A 586 47.98 -16.07 11.43
N SER A 587 47.11 -15.32 10.75
CA SER A 587 47.49 -14.58 9.54
C SER A 587 48.18 -13.26 9.91
N THR A 588 49.19 -12.89 9.12
CA THR A 588 49.98 -11.68 9.33
C THR A 588 50.44 -11.13 7.99
N GLU A 589 50.56 -9.81 7.92
CA GLU A 589 51.10 -9.07 6.78
C GLU A 589 52.26 -8.18 7.28
N PRO A 590 53.26 -7.82 6.43
CA PRO A 590 54.40 -7.01 6.85
C PRO A 590 54.00 -5.68 7.51
N CYS A 591 52.87 -5.09 7.09
CA CYS A 591 52.35 -3.84 7.62
C CYS A 591 51.60 -3.94 8.96
N VAL A 592 51.32 -5.15 9.45
CA VAL A 592 50.69 -5.39 10.77
C VAL A 592 51.57 -6.22 11.70
N ALA A 593 52.78 -6.59 11.28
CA ALA A 593 53.70 -7.44 12.04
C ALA A 593 54.12 -6.84 13.40
N ASP A 594 54.15 -5.52 13.52
CA ASP A 594 54.51 -4.81 14.75
C ASP A 594 53.36 -4.74 15.77
N LEU A 595 52.15 -5.18 15.40
CA LEU A 595 50.98 -5.12 16.27
C LEU A 595 50.86 -6.38 17.13
N GLU A 596 50.69 -6.20 18.43
CA GLU A 596 50.47 -7.31 19.36
C GLU A 596 49.06 -7.89 19.22
N ALA A 597 48.95 -9.21 19.37
CA ALA A 597 47.67 -9.94 19.48
C ALA A 597 46.67 -9.55 18.38
N THR A 598 47.05 -9.80 17.13
CA THR A 598 46.27 -9.51 15.92
C THR A 598 45.37 -10.67 15.50
N VAL A 599 44.24 -10.34 14.89
CA VAL A 599 43.34 -11.27 14.21
C VAL A 599 42.81 -10.64 12.92
N GLU A 600 42.56 -11.46 11.90
CA GLU A 600 42.10 -10.99 10.60
C GLU A 600 40.58 -11.18 10.43
N LEU A 601 39.88 -10.12 10.03
CA LEU A 601 38.54 -10.22 9.45
C LEU A 601 38.69 -10.53 7.96
N GLN A 602 38.79 -11.82 7.64
CA GLN A 602 39.18 -12.29 6.31
C GLN A 602 38.06 -12.10 5.27
N ARG A 603 36.78 -12.31 5.65
CA ARG A 603 35.64 -12.19 4.72
C ARG A 603 34.43 -11.57 5.39
N ILE A 604 33.72 -10.70 4.66
CA ILE A 604 32.37 -10.24 5.02
C ILE A 604 31.53 -10.03 3.77
N TYR A 605 30.63 -10.96 3.49
CA TYR A 605 29.81 -10.98 2.29
C TYR A 605 28.33 -10.98 2.61
N LEU A 606 27.58 -10.26 1.78
CA LEU A 606 26.14 -10.04 1.95
C LEU A 606 25.46 -10.21 0.62
N TYR A 607 24.24 -10.75 0.65
CA TYR A 607 23.37 -10.67 -0.51
C TYR A 607 22.99 -9.21 -0.80
N PRO A 608 22.75 -8.83 -2.07
CA PRO A 608 22.30 -7.48 -2.43
C PRO A 608 21.05 -7.02 -1.66
N LYS A 609 20.14 -7.94 -1.31
CA LYS A 609 18.94 -7.68 -0.49
C LYS A 609 19.25 -7.21 0.94
N ALA A 610 20.43 -7.53 1.46
CA ALA A 610 20.88 -7.17 2.81
C ALA A 610 21.77 -5.92 2.82
N HIS A 611 21.99 -5.28 1.67
CA HIS A 611 22.79 -4.06 1.58
C HIS A 611 22.01 -2.84 2.11
N GLY A 612 22.69 -2.00 2.91
CA GLY A 612 22.09 -0.76 3.46
C GLY A 612 21.14 -0.97 4.64
N THR A 613 20.94 -2.21 5.08
CA THR A 613 20.07 -2.55 6.21
C THR A 613 20.81 -2.52 7.56
N GLY A 614 22.15 -2.51 7.55
CA GLY A 614 22.96 -2.59 8.78
C GLY A 614 23.44 -4.01 9.12
N THR A 615 23.09 -5.03 8.33
CA THR A 615 23.57 -6.41 8.51
C THR A 615 25.10 -6.52 8.51
N ALA A 616 25.77 -5.81 7.60
CA ALA A 616 27.23 -5.74 7.53
C ALA A 616 27.86 -5.31 8.86
N LYS A 617 27.29 -4.25 9.44
CA LYS A 617 27.79 -3.71 10.70
C LYS A 617 27.53 -4.67 11.85
N ALA A 618 26.36 -5.31 11.89
CA ALA A 618 26.04 -6.27 12.94
C ALA A 618 26.97 -7.50 12.92
N LEU A 619 27.32 -7.99 11.72
CA LEU A 619 28.32 -9.06 11.56
C LEU A 619 29.70 -8.60 12.03
N ALA A 620 30.14 -7.41 11.62
CA ALA A 620 31.42 -6.85 12.03
C ALA A 620 31.50 -6.64 13.55
N ASP A 621 30.49 -5.98 14.14
CA ASP A 621 30.39 -5.74 15.59
C ASP A 621 30.48 -7.08 16.36
N ARG A 622 29.80 -8.14 15.89
CA ARG A 622 29.87 -9.46 16.55
C ARG A 622 31.24 -10.11 16.42
N LEU A 623 31.92 -10.01 15.28
CA LEU A 623 33.28 -10.53 15.13
C LEU A 623 34.29 -9.76 15.99
N GLU A 624 34.14 -8.43 16.10
CA GLU A 624 34.95 -7.61 17.00
C GLU A 624 34.74 -8.02 18.47
N ASP A 625 33.50 -8.27 18.89
CA ASP A 625 33.19 -8.78 20.22
C ASP A 625 33.83 -10.16 20.46
N MET A 626 33.74 -11.07 19.48
CA MET A 626 34.40 -12.38 19.55
C MET A 626 35.92 -12.26 19.67
N ALA A 627 36.54 -11.34 18.92
CA ALA A 627 37.97 -11.09 18.99
C ALA A 627 38.40 -10.56 20.38
N ARG A 628 37.61 -9.66 20.98
CA ARG A 628 37.82 -9.18 22.37
C ARG A 628 37.68 -10.32 23.39
N GLU A 629 36.65 -11.13 23.26
CA GLU A 629 36.40 -12.31 24.12
C GLU A 629 37.58 -13.30 24.08
N GLN A 630 38.26 -13.40 22.93
CA GLN A 630 39.43 -14.26 22.71
C GLN A 630 40.76 -13.59 23.10
N GLY A 631 40.75 -12.34 23.56
CA GLY A 631 41.93 -11.63 24.06
C GLY A 631 42.78 -10.92 22.98
N PHE A 632 42.28 -10.78 21.75
CA PHE A 632 42.97 -10.00 20.72
C PHE A 632 42.87 -8.49 21.00
N LYS A 633 43.96 -7.76 20.72
CA LYS A 633 44.03 -6.30 20.91
C LYS A 633 43.80 -5.53 19.61
N ASN A 634 44.07 -6.15 18.47
CA ASN A 634 44.02 -5.52 17.16
C ASN A 634 43.29 -6.42 16.17
N ILE A 635 42.41 -5.85 15.35
CA ILE A 635 41.79 -6.52 14.21
C ILE A 635 42.22 -5.84 12.92
N TRP A 636 42.52 -6.62 11.88
CA TRP A 636 42.91 -6.10 10.58
C TRP A 636 42.09 -6.75 9.46
N LEU A 637 41.99 -6.08 8.31
CA LEU A 637 41.32 -6.57 7.11
C LEU A 637 41.96 -5.99 5.84
N GLY A 638 41.86 -6.72 4.74
CA GLY A 638 42.15 -6.24 3.39
C GLY A 638 40.88 -5.78 2.67
N VAL A 639 40.97 -4.71 1.88
CA VAL A 639 39.90 -4.28 0.98
C VAL A 639 40.45 -3.80 -0.34
N TRP A 640 39.89 -4.30 -1.45
CA TRP A 640 40.27 -3.88 -2.79
C TRP A 640 40.11 -2.36 -3.00
N GLU A 641 41.14 -1.73 -3.58
CA GLU A 641 41.25 -0.27 -3.68
C GLU A 641 40.09 0.40 -4.43
N GLU A 642 39.54 -0.27 -5.45
CA GLU A 642 38.38 0.18 -6.25
C GLU A 642 37.03 -0.04 -5.55
N ASN A 643 36.99 -0.76 -4.42
CA ASN A 643 35.76 -0.96 -3.65
C ASN A 643 35.48 0.24 -2.73
N PHE A 644 35.19 1.41 -3.33
CA PHE A 644 34.93 2.67 -2.62
C PHE A 644 33.80 2.57 -1.59
N ARG A 645 32.84 1.68 -1.79
CA ARG A 645 31.72 1.46 -0.88
C ARG A 645 32.16 0.80 0.42
N ALA A 646 32.95 -0.28 0.33
CA ALA A 646 33.48 -0.98 1.49
C ALA A 646 34.48 -0.12 2.26
N ARG A 647 35.37 0.58 1.57
CA ARG A 647 36.35 1.52 2.17
C ARG A 647 35.68 2.58 3.06
N LYS A 648 34.68 3.30 2.52
CA LYS A 648 33.90 4.28 3.31
C LYS A 648 33.16 3.68 4.49
N ALA A 649 32.72 2.41 4.38
CA ALA A 649 32.05 1.73 5.49
C ALA A 649 33.03 1.41 6.62
N TYR A 650 34.21 0.85 6.30
CA TYR A 650 35.25 0.50 7.28
C TYR A 650 35.84 1.73 7.97
N GLU A 651 36.10 2.81 7.23
CA GLU A 651 36.52 4.10 7.83
C GLU A 651 35.50 4.60 8.86
N LYS A 652 34.21 4.52 8.53
CA LYS A 652 33.12 4.90 9.44
C LYS A 652 33.03 3.98 10.67
N TRP A 653 33.50 2.74 10.56
CA TRP A 653 33.56 1.77 11.67
C TRP A 653 34.83 1.91 12.51
N GLY A 654 35.74 2.82 12.15
CA GLY A 654 36.94 3.16 12.92
C GLY A 654 38.22 2.47 12.45
N TYR A 655 38.19 1.79 11.29
CA TYR A 655 39.40 1.22 10.70
C TYR A 655 40.27 2.32 10.06
N LYS A 656 41.59 2.16 10.16
CA LYS A 656 42.60 3.07 9.61
C LYS A 656 43.55 2.33 8.69
N ARG A 657 43.90 2.94 7.56
CA ARG A 657 44.83 2.35 6.59
C ARG A 657 46.25 2.33 7.15
N VAL A 658 46.93 1.18 7.04
CA VAL A 658 48.32 0.98 7.52
C VAL A 658 49.27 0.50 6.42
N GLY A 659 48.76 -0.01 5.31
CA GLY A 659 49.59 -0.51 4.21
C GLY A 659 48.76 -0.98 3.03
N THR A 660 49.41 -1.69 2.12
CA THR A 660 48.80 -2.33 0.94
C THR A 660 49.35 -3.75 0.77
N HIS A 661 48.56 -4.62 0.15
CA HIS A 661 48.92 -5.99 -0.20
C HIS A 661 48.54 -6.27 -1.66
N ASP A 662 49.40 -7.00 -2.37
CA ASP A 662 49.12 -7.40 -3.74
C ASP A 662 48.31 -8.71 -3.74
N PHE A 663 47.03 -8.62 -4.08
CA PHE A 663 46.10 -9.74 -4.22
C PHE A 663 46.09 -10.21 -5.68
N VAL A 664 46.55 -11.45 -5.91
CA VAL A 664 46.69 -12.01 -7.27
C VAL A 664 45.51 -12.94 -7.58
N VAL A 665 44.80 -12.67 -8.67
CA VAL A 665 43.77 -13.55 -9.23
C VAL A 665 44.16 -13.93 -10.66
N GLY A 666 44.64 -15.15 -10.86
CA GLY A 666 45.14 -15.60 -12.15
C GLY A 666 46.37 -14.79 -12.59
N SER A 667 46.28 -14.15 -13.76
CA SER A 667 47.32 -13.27 -14.30
C SER A 667 47.20 -11.80 -13.86
N VAL A 668 46.13 -11.44 -13.15
CA VAL A 668 45.84 -10.07 -12.72
C VAL A 668 46.31 -9.84 -11.30
N VAL A 669 47.20 -8.87 -11.11
CA VAL A 669 47.63 -8.38 -9.79
C VAL A 669 46.77 -7.18 -9.42
N GLN A 670 46.09 -7.25 -8.28
CA GLN A 670 45.27 -6.17 -7.73
C GLN A 670 45.85 -5.71 -6.39
N THR A 671 45.59 -4.47 -6.02
CA THR A 671 46.09 -3.94 -4.75
C THR A 671 44.94 -3.79 -3.75
N ASP A 672 45.11 -4.43 -2.60
CA ASP A 672 44.24 -4.32 -1.43
C ASP A 672 44.82 -3.32 -0.43
N ASP A 673 43.98 -2.41 0.06
CA ASP A 673 44.27 -1.56 1.20
C ASP A 673 44.19 -2.38 2.50
N ILE A 674 45.29 -2.43 3.27
CA ILE A 674 45.29 -3.04 4.60
C ILE A 674 44.86 -2.01 5.65
N LEU A 675 43.81 -2.38 6.38
CA LEU A 675 43.13 -1.55 7.36
C LEU A 675 43.21 -2.22 8.74
N THR A 676 43.48 -1.44 9.78
CA THR A 676 43.53 -1.93 11.17
C THR A 676 42.61 -1.14 12.07
N LYS A 677 42.15 -1.79 13.13
CA LYS A 677 41.39 -1.19 14.22
C LYS A 677 41.86 -1.79 15.54
N GLN A 678 42.14 -0.91 16.50
CA GLN A 678 42.39 -1.33 17.87
C GLN A 678 41.05 -1.70 18.51
N LEU A 679 40.96 -2.90 19.07
CA LEU A 679 39.76 -3.40 19.74
C LEU A 679 39.66 -2.75 21.12
#